data_AF-A0A7Y3XPM7-F1
#
_entry.id   AF-A0A7Y3XPM7-F1
#
_cell.length_a   1.000
_cell.length_b   1.000
_cell.length_c   1.000
_cell.angle_alpha   90.00
_cell.angle_beta   90.00
_cell.angle_gamma   90.00
#
_symmetry.space_group_name_H-M   'P 1'
#
loop_
_entity.id
_entity.type
_entity.pdbx_description
1 polymer ?
#
loop_
_entity_poly.entity_id
_entity_poly.type
_entity_poly.pdbx_seq_one_letter_code
_entity_poly.pdbx_strand_id
1 'polypeptide(L)'
;MFASVGEVGVGGGAPVVNNLEHLGEINITHSFERKEIGDHKVGNLDVSGNGGGTVYIRGGKFVMEGGQVSSETSGDKSAGGIDIRLSGDFVGKDQSKILSETSGSGDTGNIYIEAENITLETDSEICNAATRFESSGKLGDIAIRADGLVTISGDSVVEIDNRGSGKVGDITIKADKLVTISDDSVVEIDNRSSGTGGNIVAVGGDLTLATGGEIRTSARSRINDSGNASNITITAGSVSMSDFSRIENFFFSRGEAGAITLNVDNLTMTRNSEILSDVFAFSGATKAGDITITTEGSVIMSENSFILSRIDSNELPGFGVGGNITIGAEKKVHLFQNSIISVDAFDAARAGNVSIRAGNSCLFENSSLTTNAESASETITAGNIRVETNSLSLVGSKSKISSSIEGIGEAGSIELVDVEKLALLRGAVINTDSIGNGKAGDITVVSKDISIAGSGSAISSSAEGKGDSGAIVLNNAETLMVLEGGIITTDSKGAGKAGGITVASNKILLSGSASAISSSTEGSGNSGSIELNTLGSVILSEGGVISTNSTGEGRGGDIIVTSGNVSLSGSDSAISSTSEGIKDAGSITINADNLLMNGNSAITTDAKRANGGSINLTFHSLMHLVDSEITSSVKGGTSTEGGKISMNLNRGVLESSQIRATAIEGKGGNIDIRAEVFLADPNSVVSASSEKGIDGEVDIRAPITNISGNIVPLKSNFSSATSLLLQPCAVKMSGGKRSSLVIVSRDGLPMQPGDLLPSPLYDEAMAAVDAEMASMNVGPTLVYGANTIQKKGLLPLELLGDESGCATCP
;
A
#
# COMPACT_ATOMS: atom_id res chain seq x y z
N MET A 1 -2.16 5.74 -60.84
CA MET A 1 -2.79 6.69 -61.79
C MET A 1 -2.19 8.06 -61.45
N PHE A 2 -1.39 8.67 -62.32
CA PHE A 2 -1.00 10.08 -62.15
C PHE A 2 -2.09 10.91 -62.82
N ALA A 3 -2.98 11.52 -62.04
CA ALA A 3 -4.02 12.38 -62.56
C ALA A 3 -3.50 13.81 -62.71
N SER A 4 -3.29 14.26 -63.95
CA SER A 4 -3.25 15.68 -64.25
C SER A 4 -4.63 16.31 -63.99
N VAL A 5 -4.65 17.58 -63.59
CA VAL A 5 -5.84 18.42 -63.40
C VAL A 5 -6.93 18.12 -64.43
N GLY A 6 -7.99 17.42 -64.00
CA GLY A 6 -9.13 17.05 -64.83
C GLY A 6 -9.51 15.56 -64.77
N GLU A 7 -10.49 15.25 -63.92
CA GLU A 7 -11.46 14.14 -63.99
C GLU A 7 -11.06 12.69 -63.59
N VAL A 8 -11.52 12.27 -62.40
CA VAL A 8 -12.42 11.11 -62.25
C VAL A 8 -13.73 11.67 -61.67
N GLY A 9 -14.84 11.54 -62.41
CA GLY A 9 -16.10 12.20 -62.07
C GLY A 9 -16.82 11.55 -60.89
N VAL A 10 -17.06 12.32 -59.83
CA VAL A 10 -18.27 12.18 -59.00
C VAL A 10 -19.03 13.49 -59.13
N GLY A 11 -20.13 13.47 -59.87
CA GLY A 11 -20.88 14.67 -60.23
C GLY A 11 -21.48 15.39 -59.02
N GLY A 12 -21.43 16.72 -59.05
CA GLY A 12 -22.19 17.59 -58.17
C GLY A 12 -23.69 17.45 -58.42
N GLY A 13 -24.33 16.57 -57.68
CA GLY A 13 -25.76 16.30 -57.68
C GLY A 13 -26.00 15.08 -56.82
N ALA A 14 -26.91 15.18 -55.84
CA ALA A 14 -27.21 14.09 -54.92
C ALA A 14 -27.37 12.75 -55.69
N PRO A 15 -26.68 11.67 -55.30
CA PRO A 15 -26.87 10.40 -55.97
C PRO A 15 -28.20 9.82 -55.51
N VAL A 16 -29.25 10.01 -56.32
CA VAL A 16 -30.36 9.06 -56.32
C VAL A 16 -29.95 7.93 -57.24
N VAL A 17 -29.34 6.89 -56.68
CA VAL A 17 -29.13 5.61 -57.36
C VAL A 17 -29.76 4.51 -56.51
N ASN A 18 -31.08 4.38 -56.65
CA ASN A 18 -31.85 3.26 -56.11
C ASN A 18 -31.63 2.02 -56.98
N ASN A 19 -30.43 1.40 -56.93
CA ASN A 19 -30.15 -0.02 -57.24
C ASN A 19 -28.62 -0.26 -57.21
N LEU A 20 -28.07 -0.51 -56.02
CA LEU A 20 -26.70 -1.02 -55.79
C LEU A 20 -26.76 -2.49 -55.32
N GLU A 21 -27.42 -3.37 -56.07
CA GLU A 21 -27.46 -4.82 -55.77
C GLU A 21 -26.18 -5.58 -56.19
N HIS A 22 -25.13 -4.89 -56.62
CA HIS A 22 -23.81 -5.49 -56.89
C HIS A 22 -22.68 -4.62 -56.32
N LEU A 23 -22.55 -4.59 -55.00
CA LEU A 23 -21.38 -4.03 -54.34
C LEU A 23 -20.24 -5.08 -54.41
N GLY A 24 -19.44 -5.01 -55.48
CA GLY A 24 -18.30 -5.90 -55.72
C GLY A 24 -17.08 -5.63 -54.83
N GLU A 25 -16.06 -6.48 -54.95
CA GLU A 25 -14.74 -6.32 -54.32
C GLU A 25 -13.85 -5.39 -55.16
N ILE A 26 -13.24 -4.40 -54.51
CA ILE A 26 -12.27 -3.48 -55.09
C ILE A 26 -10.89 -3.88 -54.55
N ASN A 27 -9.92 -4.10 -55.43
CA ASN A 27 -8.55 -4.49 -55.06
C ASN A 27 -7.54 -3.50 -55.62
N ILE A 28 -6.62 -3.00 -54.78
CA ILE A 28 -5.42 -2.27 -55.19
C ILE A 28 -4.20 -3.07 -54.74
N THR A 29 -3.30 -3.41 -55.65
CA THR A 29 -2.07 -4.16 -55.35
C THR A 29 -0.82 -3.46 -55.88
N HIS A 30 0.34 -3.72 -55.28
CA HIS A 30 1.63 -3.20 -55.75
C HIS A 30 1.87 -3.45 -57.25
N SER A 31 2.16 -2.38 -57.99
CA SER A 31 3.02 -2.45 -59.17
C SER A 31 3.88 -1.19 -59.26
N PHE A 32 5.17 -1.30 -58.93
CA PHE A 32 6.15 -0.23 -59.15
C PHE A 32 6.42 0.07 -60.64
N GLU A 33 5.82 -0.68 -61.57
CA GLU A 33 5.88 -0.37 -63.01
C GLU A 33 4.63 0.40 -63.45
N ARG A 34 4.85 1.63 -63.94
CA ARG A 34 3.79 2.41 -64.61
C ARG A 34 3.34 1.66 -65.88
N LYS A 35 2.09 1.16 -65.85
CA LYS A 35 1.21 0.78 -67.00
C LYS A 35 1.51 -0.60 -67.65
N GLU A 36 0.56 -1.40 -68.16
CA GLU A 36 -0.71 -1.10 -68.86
C GLU A 36 -1.89 -2.08 -68.61
N ILE A 37 -3.04 -1.61 -69.10
CA ILE A 37 -4.40 -2.15 -69.09
C ILE A 37 -4.56 -3.31 -70.09
N GLY A 38 -4.97 -4.45 -69.57
CA GLY A 38 -5.61 -5.61 -70.21
C GLY A 38 -6.63 -6.12 -69.19
N ASP A 39 -6.75 -7.43 -68.93
CA ASP A 39 -7.66 -7.99 -67.90
C ASP A 39 -7.18 -7.75 -66.44
N HIS A 40 -7.01 -6.45 -66.16
CA HIS A 40 -6.92 -5.64 -64.95
C HIS A 40 -5.80 -5.93 -63.91
N LYS A 41 -4.77 -5.07 -63.94
CA LYS A 41 -3.91 -4.68 -62.80
C LYS A 41 -3.74 -3.16 -62.78
N VAL A 42 -4.08 -2.50 -61.67
CA VAL A 42 -3.87 -1.07 -61.37
C VAL A 42 -3.91 -0.98 -59.82
N GLY A 43 -3.08 -0.29 -59.04
CA GLY A 43 -2.19 0.85 -59.20
C GLY A 43 -2.57 1.93 -58.17
N ASN A 44 -1.61 2.76 -57.72
CA ASN A 44 -1.88 3.85 -56.77
C ASN A 44 -2.99 4.81 -57.25
N LEU A 45 -3.83 5.32 -56.35
CA LEU A 45 -4.83 6.36 -56.61
C LEU A 45 -4.33 7.70 -56.07
N ASP A 46 -3.98 8.62 -56.96
CA ASP A 46 -3.33 9.89 -56.58
C ASP A 46 -4.03 11.06 -57.25
N VAL A 47 -4.62 11.95 -56.43
CA VAL A 47 -5.29 13.18 -56.84
C VAL A 47 -4.56 14.44 -56.34
N SER A 48 -3.27 14.32 -56.02
CA SER A 48 -2.46 15.37 -55.41
C SER A 48 -2.20 16.56 -56.35
N GLY A 49 -2.04 17.76 -55.79
CA GLY A 49 -1.79 18.99 -56.55
C GLY A 49 -1.98 20.27 -55.73
N ASN A 50 -2.01 21.44 -56.36
CA ASN A 50 -2.34 22.69 -55.65
C ASN A 50 -3.85 22.74 -55.35
N GLY A 51 -4.23 22.30 -54.15
CA GLY A 51 -5.62 22.03 -53.76
C GLY A 51 -6.09 20.65 -54.20
N GLY A 52 -5.28 19.62 -53.94
CA GLY A 52 -5.49 18.22 -54.34
C GLY A 52 -6.96 17.77 -54.25
N GLY A 53 -7.37 16.87 -55.15
CA GLY A 53 -8.77 16.44 -55.29
C GLY A 53 -9.29 15.60 -54.13
N THR A 54 -10.58 15.27 -54.15
CA THR A 54 -11.16 14.29 -53.22
C THR A 54 -11.19 12.90 -53.84
N VAL A 55 -10.86 11.89 -53.06
CA VAL A 55 -11.08 10.47 -53.41
C VAL A 55 -12.39 9.99 -52.79
N TYR A 56 -13.27 9.40 -53.60
CA TYR A 56 -14.47 8.70 -53.12
C TYR A 56 -14.40 7.22 -53.50
N ILE A 57 -14.46 6.34 -52.50
CA ILE A 57 -14.55 4.89 -52.70
C ILE A 57 -15.87 4.40 -52.11
N ARG A 58 -16.67 3.73 -52.95
CA ARG A 58 -17.97 3.16 -52.60
C ARG A 58 -18.03 1.74 -53.15
N GLY A 59 -18.33 0.75 -52.31
CA GLY A 59 -18.21 -0.65 -52.72
C GLY A 59 -18.67 -1.64 -51.65
N GLY A 60 -18.50 -2.93 -51.93
CA GLY A 60 -18.81 -3.99 -50.97
C GLY A 60 -17.62 -4.21 -50.07
N LYS A 61 -16.53 -4.73 -50.65
CA LYS A 61 -15.25 -4.93 -49.96
C LYS A 61 -14.17 -4.11 -50.65
N PHE A 62 -13.22 -3.57 -49.89
CA PHE A 62 -12.05 -2.89 -50.43
C PHE A 62 -10.78 -3.46 -49.81
N VAL A 63 -9.91 -4.05 -50.63
CA VAL A 63 -8.62 -4.61 -50.20
C VAL A 63 -7.47 -3.84 -50.85
N MET A 64 -6.52 -3.44 -50.02
CA MET A 64 -5.25 -2.85 -50.43
C MET A 64 -4.12 -3.82 -50.03
N GLU A 65 -3.25 -4.16 -50.99
CA GLU A 65 -2.06 -5.00 -50.81
C GLU A 65 -0.84 -4.22 -51.33
N GLY A 66 -0.26 -3.40 -50.45
CA GLY A 66 0.83 -2.45 -50.74
C GLY A 66 0.48 -1.31 -51.70
N GLY A 67 -0.81 -1.07 -51.92
CA GLY A 67 -1.32 0.04 -52.71
C GLY A 67 -1.32 1.38 -51.94
N GLN A 68 -1.32 2.50 -52.66
CA GLN A 68 -1.43 3.84 -52.06
C GLN A 68 -2.63 4.63 -52.59
N VAL A 69 -3.33 5.33 -51.68
CA VAL A 69 -4.37 6.34 -52.00
C VAL A 69 -3.92 7.70 -51.42
N SER A 70 -3.75 8.71 -52.28
CA SER A 70 -3.22 10.04 -51.91
C SER A 70 -4.12 11.21 -52.32
N SER A 71 -4.33 12.14 -51.40
CA SER A 71 -4.90 13.48 -51.61
C SER A 71 -4.01 14.54 -50.95
N GLU A 72 -2.93 14.93 -51.63
CA GLU A 72 -1.91 15.83 -51.07
C GLU A 72 -1.98 17.24 -51.67
N THR A 73 -1.68 18.27 -50.88
CA THR A 73 -1.54 19.67 -51.33
C THR A 73 -0.15 20.26 -51.15
N SER A 74 0.33 20.96 -52.17
CA SER A 74 1.65 21.63 -52.18
C SER A 74 1.57 23.15 -52.33
N GLY A 75 0.37 23.72 -52.33
CA GLY A 75 0.13 25.16 -52.50
C GLY A 75 -0.82 25.72 -51.45
N ASP A 76 -1.42 26.88 -51.75
CA ASP A 76 -2.26 27.62 -50.80
C ASP A 76 -3.73 27.15 -50.79
N LYS A 77 -4.10 26.21 -51.67
CA LYS A 77 -5.43 25.64 -51.73
C LYS A 77 -5.50 24.35 -50.91
N SER A 78 -6.58 24.17 -50.17
CA SER A 78 -6.80 22.98 -49.34
C SER A 78 -7.06 21.73 -50.18
N ALA A 79 -6.58 20.57 -49.71
CA ALA A 79 -6.86 19.27 -50.31
C ALA A 79 -8.30 18.81 -50.03
N GLY A 80 -8.83 17.98 -50.92
CA GLY A 80 -10.20 17.50 -50.90
C GLY A 80 -10.46 16.29 -50.00
N GLY A 81 -9.41 15.56 -49.59
CA GLY A 81 -9.49 14.42 -48.66
C GLY A 81 -9.85 13.08 -49.30
N ILE A 82 -10.11 12.10 -48.44
CA ILE A 82 -10.39 10.71 -48.82
C ILE A 82 -11.62 10.24 -48.06
N ASP A 83 -12.64 9.79 -48.78
CA ASP A 83 -13.89 9.28 -48.22
C ASP A 83 -14.16 7.87 -48.77
N ILE A 84 -14.04 6.86 -47.92
CA ILE A 84 -14.26 5.44 -48.19
C ILE A 84 -15.49 4.99 -47.40
N ARG A 85 -16.52 4.48 -48.09
CA ARG A 85 -17.70 3.90 -47.45
C ARG A 85 -18.09 2.60 -48.11
N LEU A 86 -18.11 1.53 -47.34
CA LEU A 86 -18.26 0.16 -47.80
C LEU A 86 -19.43 -0.50 -47.08
N SER A 87 -20.16 -1.36 -47.78
CA SER A 87 -21.20 -2.19 -47.15
C SER A 87 -20.66 -3.49 -46.52
N GLY A 88 -19.37 -3.76 -46.69
CA GLY A 88 -18.63 -4.91 -46.19
C GLY A 88 -17.24 -4.45 -45.73
N ASP A 89 -16.21 -5.29 -45.87
CA ASP A 89 -14.93 -5.05 -45.18
C ASP A 89 -13.96 -4.10 -45.91
N PHE A 90 -13.18 -3.36 -45.12
CA PHE A 90 -11.93 -2.74 -45.54
C PHE A 90 -10.74 -3.56 -45.01
N VAL A 91 -9.77 -3.87 -45.89
CA VAL A 91 -8.53 -4.57 -45.52
C VAL A 91 -7.34 -3.86 -46.14
N GLY A 92 -6.50 -3.22 -45.33
CA GLY A 92 -5.19 -2.72 -45.73
C GLY A 92 -4.10 -3.65 -45.22
N LYS A 93 -3.28 -4.19 -46.13
CA LYS A 93 -2.17 -5.07 -45.78
C LYS A 93 -0.93 -4.83 -46.64
N ASP A 94 0.18 -5.41 -46.23
CA ASP A 94 1.44 -5.45 -46.98
C ASP A 94 1.94 -4.05 -47.36
N GLN A 95 2.08 -3.13 -46.40
CA GLN A 95 2.52 -1.72 -46.60
C GLN A 95 1.53 -0.83 -47.37
N SER A 96 0.23 -1.06 -47.18
CA SER A 96 -0.80 -0.22 -47.79
C SER A 96 -0.88 1.17 -47.16
N LYS A 97 -1.08 2.22 -47.97
CA LYS A 97 -1.06 3.62 -47.49
C LYS A 97 -2.29 4.42 -47.90
N ILE A 98 -2.89 5.16 -46.97
CA ILE A 98 -3.94 6.16 -47.22
C ILE A 98 -3.47 7.50 -46.66
N LEU A 99 -3.20 8.47 -47.54
CA LEU A 99 -2.49 9.71 -47.19
C LEU A 99 -3.28 10.97 -47.59
N SER A 100 -3.44 11.92 -46.66
CA SER A 100 -3.77 13.31 -47.00
C SER A 100 -2.79 14.29 -46.34
N GLU A 101 -1.90 14.85 -47.16
CA GLU A 101 -0.76 15.63 -46.67
C GLU A 101 -0.73 17.06 -47.19
N THR A 102 -0.04 17.95 -46.48
CA THR A 102 0.25 19.31 -46.92
C THR A 102 1.74 19.62 -46.80
N SER A 103 2.29 20.23 -47.85
CA SER A 103 3.63 20.85 -47.85
C SER A 103 3.59 22.35 -48.11
N GLY A 104 2.38 22.94 -48.18
CA GLY A 104 2.13 24.36 -48.43
C GLY A 104 1.27 25.01 -47.32
N SER A 105 0.60 26.12 -47.66
CA SER A 105 -0.28 26.84 -46.70
C SER A 105 -1.74 26.36 -46.73
N GLY A 106 -2.12 25.54 -47.71
CA GLY A 106 -3.45 24.92 -47.79
C GLY A 106 -3.64 23.80 -46.77
N ASP A 107 -4.88 23.64 -46.29
CA ASP A 107 -5.25 22.60 -45.32
C ASP A 107 -5.22 21.19 -45.95
N THR A 108 -4.97 20.15 -45.15
CA THR A 108 -5.20 18.77 -45.60
C THR A 108 -6.69 18.45 -45.59
N GLY A 109 -7.07 17.41 -46.34
CA GLY A 109 -8.43 16.90 -46.30
C GLY A 109 -8.60 15.91 -45.15
N ASN A 110 -9.85 15.57 -44.84
CA ASN A 110 -10.15 14.51 -43.89
C ASN A 110 -9.96 13.15 -44.54
N ILE A 111 -9.60 12.14 -43.74
CA ILE A 111 -9.69 10.74 -44.12
C ILE A 111 -10.87 10.12 -43.36
N TYR A 112 -11.85 9.62 -44.11
CA TYR A 112 -13.04 8.97 -43.57
C TYR A 112 -13.15 7.55 -44.11
N ILE A 113 -13.23 6.55 -43.23
CA ILE A 113 -13.40 5.14 -43.58
C ILE A 113 -14.58 4.57 -42.79
N GLU A 114 -15.60 4.09 -43.49
CA GLU A 114 -16.78 3.42 -42.94
C GLU A 114 -16.95 2.04 -43.60
N ALA A 115 -17.06 0.98 -42.82
CA ALA A 115 -17.13 -0.41 -43.30
C ALA A 115 -17.83 -1.33 -42.29
N GLU A 116 -18.10 -2.59 -42.66
CA GLU A 116 -18.56 -3.62 -41.70
C GLU A 116 -17.43 -3.97 -40.72
N ASN A 117 -16.26 -4.33 -41.24
CA ASN A 117 -15.04 -4.53 -40.48
C ASN A 117 -13.87 -3.79 -41.14
N ILE A 118 -12.92 -3.31 -40.34
CA ILE A 118 -11.74 -2.58 -40.79
C ILE A 118 -10.51 -3.29 -40.24
N THR A 119 -9.62 -3.74 -41.13
CA THR A 119 -8.36 -4.39 -40.77
C THR A 119 -7.19 -3.64 -41.38
N LEU A 120 -6.21 -3.29 -40.56
CA LEU A 120 -4.88 -2.85 -40.95
C LEU A 120 -3.86 -3.86 -40.42
N GLU A 121 -3.07 -4.44 -41.32
CA GLU A 121 -2.02 -5.39 -40.96
C GLU A 121 -0.73 -5.15 -41.75
N THR A 122 0.39 -5.65 -41.24
CA THR A 122 1.67 -5.71 -41.95
C THR A 122 2.13 -4.33 -42.46
N ASP A 123 2.50 -3.45 -41.53
CA ASP A 123 3.11 -2.13 -41.77
C ASP A 123 2.22 -1.20 -42.63
N SER A 124 0.90 -1.28 -42.45
CA SER A 124 -0.06 -0.46 -43.18
C SER A 124 -0.33 0.86 -42.46
N GLU A 125 -0.57 1.94 -43.23
CA GLU A 125 -0.57 3.31 -42.74
C GLU A 125 -1.82 4.10 -43.19
N ILE A 126 -2.45 4.79 -42.24
CA ILE A 126 -3.41 5.87 -42.51
C ILE A 126 -2.86 7.14 -41.88
N CYS A 127 -2.55 8.14 -42.71
CA CYS A 127 -1.80 9.30 -42.25
C CYS A 127 -2.33 10.63 -42.79
N ASN A 128 -2.48 11.60 -41.89
CA ASN A 128 -2.65 13.01 -42.20
C ASN A 128 -1.42 13.80 -41.75
N ALA A 129 -0.70 14.44 -42.67
CA ALA A 129 0.59 15.04 -42.32
C ALA A 129 0.80 16.48 -42.83
N ALA A 130 1.46 17.31 -42.01
CA ALA A 130 2.14 18.52 -42.47
C ALA A 130 3.63 18.19 -42.59
N THR A 131 4.12 18.02 -43.82
CA THR A 131 5.44 17.45 -44.07
C THR A 131 6.58 18.47 -44.01
N ARG A 132 6.27 19.77 -44.00
CA ARG A 132 7.25 20.86 -43.93
C ARG A 132 7.01 21.78 -42.72
N PHE A 133 8.10 22.33 -42.19
CA PHE A 133 8.05 23.27 -41.07
C PHE A 133 7.36 24.60 -41.39
N GLU A 134 7.37 25.00 -42.67
CA GLU A 134 6.74 26.23 -43.14
C GLU A 134 5.26 26.04 -43.45
N SER A 135 4.74 24.80 -43.38
CA SER A 135 3.33 24.52 -43.58
C SER A 135 2.52 25.21 -42.48
N SER A 136 1.48 25.93 -42.90
CA SER A 136 0.56 26.64 -41.98
C SER A 136 -0.89 26.18 -42.12
N GLY A 137 -1.17 25.31 -43.10
CA GLY A 137 -2.48 24.70 -43.28
C GLY A 137 -2.85 23.78 -42.11
N LYS A 138 -4.13 23.71 -41.78
CA LYS A 138 -4.67 22.82 -40.76
C LYS A 138 -4.61 21.37 -41.25
N LEU A 139 -4.41 20.45 -40.32
CA LEU A 139 -4.56 19.03 -40.59
C LEU A 139 -6.03 18.63 -40.37
N GLY A 140 -6.59 17.94 -41.35
CA GLY A 140 -7.92 17.33 -41.27
C GLY A 140 -7.96 16.15 -40.30
N ASP A 141 -9.18 15.69 -40.04
CA ASP A 141 -9.45 14.59 -39.12
C ASP A 141 -9.23 13.22 -39.80
N ILE A 142 -8.91 12.21 -39.00
CA ILE A 142 -8.99 10.79 -39.38
C ILE A 142 -10.15 10.16 -38.63
N ALA A 143 -11.11 9.60 -39.36
CA ALA A 143 -12.27 8.93 -38.78
C ALA A 143 -12.43 7.52 -39.37
N ILE A 144 -12.28 6.51 -38.51
CA ILE A 144 -12.42 5.08 -38.79
C ILE A 144 -13.67 4.58 -38.07
N ARG A 145 -14.64 4.05 -38.80
CA ARG A 145 -15.90 3.55 -38.25
C ARG A 145 -16.24 2.17 -38.79
N ALA A 146 -16.40 1.21 -37.89
CA ALA A 146 -16.87 -0.13 -38.20
C ALA A 146 -18.17 -0.46 -37.46
N ASP A 147 -19.13 -1.08 -38.14
CA ASP A 147 -20.32 -1.67 -37.50
C ASP A 147 -19.99 -2.97 -36.74
N GLY A 148 -18.84 -3.58 -37.05
CA GLY A 148 -18.29 -4.77 -36.41
C GLY A 148 -17.01 -4.45 -35.67
N LEU A 149 -15.89 -4.80 -36.30
CA LEU A 149 -14.55 -4.81 -35.69
C LEU A 149 -13.63 -3.77 -36.34
N VAL A 150 -12.77 -3.15 -35.53
CA VAL A 150 -11.55 -2.49 -36.00
C VAL A 150 -10.35 -3.26 -35.47
N THR A 151 -9.43 -3.66 -36.34
CA THR A 151 -8.19 -4.35 -35.98
C THR A 151 -7.01 -3.64 -36.62
N ILE A 152 -6.05 -3.22 -35.80
CA ILE A 152 -4.80 -2.57 -36.22
C ILE A 152 -3.67 -3.41 -35.63
N SER A 153 -2.92 -4.09 -36.50
CA SER A 153 -1.91 -5.08 -36.09
C SER A 153 -0.68 -5.08 -36.99
N GLY A 154 0.39 -5.74 -36.54
CA GLY A 154 1.62 -5.96 -37.29
C GLY A 154 2.30 -4.66 -37.71
N ASP A 155 2.72 -3.86 -36.73
CA ASP A 155 3.42 -2.57 -36.91
C ASP A 155 2.62 -1.52 -37.71
N SER A 156 1.29 -1.64 -37.76
CA SER A 156 0.44 -0.70 -38.53
C SER A 156 0.22 0.61 -37.77
N VAL A 157 0.01 1.70 -38.51
CA VAL A 157 -0.03 3.06 -37.95
C VAL A 157 -1.27 3.83 -38.42
N VAL A 158 -1.95 4.48 -37.49
CA VAL A 158 -2.95 5.52 -37.75
C VAL A 158 -2.47 6.81 -37.09
N GLU A 159 -2.04 7.79 -37.89
CA GLU A 159 -1.30 8.93 -37.37
C GLU A 159 -1.73 10.29 -37.95
N ILE A 160 -1.65 11.33 -37.12
CA ILE A 160 -1.56 12.72 -37.59
C ILE A 160 -0.18 13.30 -37.22
N ASP A 161 0.72 13.51 -38.21
CA ASP A 161 2.08 14.08 -38.02
C ASP A 161 2.09 15.58 -38.41
N ASN A 162 2.19 16.46 -37.41
CA ASN A 162 2.27 17.90 -37.63
C ASN A 162 3.69 18.44 -37.45
N ARG A 163 4.39 18.72 -38.56
CA ARG A 163 5.66 19.47 -38.53
C ARG A 163 5.48 20.96 -38.77
N GLY A 164 4.32 21.39 -39.25
CA GLY A 164 3.97 22.78 -39.57
C GLY A 164 3.26 23.49 -38.41
N SER A 165 2.96 24.78 -38.54
CA SER A 165 2.29 25.60 -37.51
C SER A 165 0.76 25.48 -37.47
N GLY A 166 0.17 24.63 -38.32
CA GLY A 166 -1.27 24.45 -38.44
C GLY A 166 -1.91 23.80 -37.21
N LYS A 167 -3.23 23.98 -37.06
CA LYS A 167 -4.01 23.24 -36.06
C LYS A 167 -4.12 21.78 -36.48
N VAL A 168 -3.99 20.88 -35.50
CA VAL A 168 -4.10 19.43 -35.70
C VAL A 168 -5.55 18.98 -35.58
N GLY A 169 -5.98 18.08 -36.46
CA GLY A 169 -7.30 17.43 -36.44
C GLY A 169 -7.38 16.30 -35.41
N ASP A 170 -8.56 15.71 -35.26
CA ASP A 170 -8.81 14.61 -34.33
C ASP A 170 -8.62 13.24 -35.02
N ILE A 171 -8.25 12.22 -34.24
CA ILE A 171 -8.36 10.81 -34.66
C ILE A 171 -9.54 10.19 -33.92
N THR A 172 -10.53 9.72 -34.66
CA THR A 172 -11.66 8.97 -34.10
C THR A 172 -11.64 7.53 -34.61
N ILE A 173 -11.58 6.57 -33.69
CA ILE A 173 -11.72 5.15 -34.00
C ILE A 173 -12.99 4.64 -33.33
N LYS A 174 -13.93 4.16 -34.13
CA LYS A 174 -15.20 3.64 -33.65
C LYS A 174 -15.49 2.23 -34.15
N ALA A 175 -15.82 1.32 -33.23
CA ALA A 175 -16.33 0.00 -33.56
C ALA A 175 -17.51 -0.36 -32.65
N ASP A 176 -18.63 -0.81 -33.19
CA ASP A 176 -19.79 -1.16 -32.34
C ASP A 176 -19.52 -2.40 -31.47
N LYS A 177 -18.58 -3.29 -31.85
CA LYS A 177 -18.22 -4.48 -31.06
C LYS A 177 -16.87 -4.38 -30.37
N LEU A 178 -15.77 -4.24 -31.11
CA LEU A 178 -14.42 -4.32 -30.56
C LEU A 178 -13.42 -3.53 -31.41
N VAL A 179 -12.57 -2.78 -30.73
CA VAL A 179 -11.32 -2.22 -31.27
C VAL A 179 -10.15 -3.02 -30.71
N THR A 180 -9.29 -3.52 -31.58
CA THR A 180 -8.04 -4.20 -31.21
C THR A 180 -6.86 -3.45 -31.81
N ILE A 181 -5.88 -3.12 -30.97
CA ILE A 181 -4.59 -2.58 -31.39
C ILE A 181 -3.52 -3.50 -30.82
N SER A 182 -2.73 -4.13 -31.69
CA SER A 182 -1.75 -5.14 -31.28
C SER A 182 -0.47 -5.16 -32.09
N ASP A 183 0.50 -5.94 -31.64
CA ASP A 183 1.76 -6.24 -32.33
C ASP A 183 2.48 -4.93 -32.73
N ASP A 184 2.81 -4.14 -31.70
CA ASP A 184 3.51 -2.86 -31.77
C ASP A 184 2.83 -1.79 -32.66
N SER A 185 1.56 -1.99 -33.00
CA SER A 185 0.78 -1.01 -33.78
C SER A 185 0.39 0.21 -32.96
N VAL A 186 0.27 1.36 -33.64
CA VAL A 186 0.16 2.66 -32.99
C VAL A 186 -0.99 3.50 -33.55
N VAL A 187 -1.75 4.13 -32.66
CA VAL A 187 -2.66 5.23 -32.97
C VAL A 187 -2.10 6.50 -32.33
N GLU A 188 -1.67 7.47 -33.13
CA GLU A 188 -0.90 8.62 -32.64
C GLU A 188 -1.32 9.98 -33.21
N ILE A 189 -1.26 11.01 -32.37
CA ILE A 189 -1.12 12.39 -32.82
C ILE A 189 0.26 12.91 -32.40
N ASP A 190 1.16 13.16 -33.36
CA ASP A 190 2.48 13.76 -33.14
C ASP A 190 2.48 15.23 -33.57
N ASN A 191 2.57 16.14 -32.60
CA ASN A 191 2.58 17.57 -32.82
C ASN A 191 3.97 18.17 -32.55
N ARG A 192 4.74 18.43 -33.61
CA ARG A 192 6.12 18.94 -33.53
C ARG A 192 6.22 20.46 -33.67
N SER A 193 5.16 21.21 -33.35
CA SER A 193 5.07 22.65 -33.57
C SER A 193 4.26 23.41 -32.51
N SER A 194 4.06 24.72 -32.72
CA SER A 194 3.22 25.60 -31.89
C SER A 194 1.71 25.47 -32.13
N GLY A 195 1.25 24.57 -33.02
CA GLY A 195 -0.16 24.31 -33.25
C GLY A 195 -0.87 23.74 -32.01
N THR A 196 -2.18 23.96 -31.88
CA THR A 196 -2.99 23.27 -30.85
C THR A 196 -3.23 21.83 -31.30
N GLY A 197 -2.93 20.85 -30.43
CA GLY A 197 -3.20 19.43 -30.66
C GLY A 197 -4.69 19.13 -30.85
N GLY A 198 -4.99 18.06 -31.60
CA GLY A 198 -6.32 17.46 -31.69
C GLY A 198 -6.59 16.54 -30.50
N ASN A 199 -7.48 15.58 -30.64
CA ASN A 199 -7.75 14.56 -29.63
C ASN A 199 -7.81 13.18 -30.28
N ILE A 200 -7.38 12.16 -29.55
CA ILE A 200 -7.68 10.78 -29.91
C ILE A 200 -8.93 10.37 -29.16
N VAL A 201 -9.94 9.94 -29.92
CA VAL A 201 -11.22 9.46 -29.41
C VAL A 201 -11.42 8.02 -29.86
N ALA A 202 -11.25 7.07 -28.93
CA ALA A 202 -11.60 5.67 -29.18
C ALA A 202 -12.96 5.37 -28.55
N VAL A 203 -13.95 5.01 -29.37
CA VAL A 203 -15.32 4.76 -28.95
C VAL A 203 -15.75 3.37 -29.40
N GLY A 204 -16.14 2.47 -28.51
CA GLY A 204 -16.64 1.19 -28.98
C GLY A 204 -17.32 0.30 -27.96
N GLY A 205 -17.65 -0.92 -28.39
CA GLY A 205 -18.12 -1.99 -27.51
C GLY A 205 -17.04 -2.34 -26.48
N ASP A 206 -15.92 -2.93 -26.91
CA ASP A 206 -14.73 -3.16 -26.07
C ASP A 206 -13.47 -2.61 -26.76
N LEU A 207 -12.40 -2.38 -25.98
CA LEU A 207 -11.07 -2.02 -26.47
C LEU A 207 -10.03 -3.00 -25.91
N THR A 208 -9.22 -3.58 -26.79
CA THR A 208 -8.08 -4.42 -26.42
C THR A 208 -6.79 -3.80 -26.95
N LEU A 209 -5.85 -3.54 -26.05
CA LEU A 209 -4.46 -3.23 -26.36
C LEU A 209 -3.60 -4.42 -25.92
N ALA A 210 -2.85 -5.02 -26.85
CA ALA A 210 -2.06 -6.22 -26.59
C ALA A 210 -0.73 -6.17 -27.33
N THR A 211 0.26 -6.95 -26.89
CA THR A 211 1.55 -7.15 -27.59
C THR A 211 2.16 -5.82 -28.06
N GLY A 212 2.35 -4.86 -27.16
CA GLY A 212 2.94 -3.56 -27.47
C GLY A 212 2.03 -2.55 -28.18
N GLY A 213 0.73 -2.84 -28.37
CA GLY A 213 -0.20 -1.88 -28.97
C GLY A 213 -0.30 -0.57 -28.17
N GLU A 214 -0.24 0.57 -28.88
CA GLU A 214 -0.19 1.91 -28.26
C GLU A 214 -1.30 2.85 -28.75
N ILE A 215 -1.86 3.63 -27.82
CA ILE A 215 -2.59 4.86 -28.13
C ILE A 215 -1.80 6.01 -27.49
N ARG A 216 -1.27 6.93 -28.29
CA ARG A 216 -0.44 7.99 -27.74
C ARG A 216 -0.66 9.35 -28.36
N THR A 217 -0.41 10.40 -27.57
CA THR A 217 -0.23 11.74 -28.13
C THR A 217 1.14 12.26 -27.73
N SER A 218 1.80 12.93 -28.66
CA SER A 218 3.09 13.53 -28.41
C SER A 218 3.10 15.00 -28.83
N ALA A 219 3.75 15.84 -28.02
CA ALA A 219 4.03 17.21 -28.42
C ALA A 219 5.52 17.52 -28.18
N ARG A 220 6.26 17.70 -29.26
CA ARG A 220 7.72 17.94 -29.26
C ARG A 220 8.01 19.28 -29.90
N SER A 221 8.09 20.31 -29.07
CA SER A 221 8.18 21.69 -29.53
C SER A 221 9.63 22.15 -29.68
N ARG A 222 9.90 23.10 -30.59
CA ARG A 222 11.21 23.75 -30.70
C ARG A 222 11.43 24.68 -29.50
N ILE A 223 12.69 25.03 -29.23
CA ILE A 223 13.05 26.02 -28.21
C ILE A 223 12.30 27.33 -28.48
N ASN A 224 11.35 27.69 -27.59
CA ASN A 224 10.44 28.85 -27.60
C ASN A 224 9.01 28.66 -28.16
N ASP A 225 8.64 27.48 -28.67
CA ASP A 225 7.26 27.20 -29.10
C ASP A 225 6.42 26.62 -27.94
N SER A 226 5.16 27.03 -27.80
CA SER A 226 4.28 26.71 -26.65
C SER A 226 3.11 25.77 -26.99
N GLY A 227 3.30 24.83 -27.93
CA GLY A 227 2.23 23.89 -28.31
C GLY A 227 1.78 23.05 -27.10
N ASN A 228 0.46 22.94 -26.90
CA ASN A 228 -0.17 22.08 -25.89
C ASN A 228 -0.37 20.68 -26.45
N ALA A 229 -0.27 19.64 -25.61
CA ALA A 229 -0.56 18.28 -26.03
C ALA A 229 -2.05 18.04 -26.23
N SER A 230 -2.33 17.09 -27.12
CA SER A 230 -3.64 16.55 -27.43
C SER A 230 -4.19 15.74 -26.24
N ASN A 231 -5.51 15.64 -26.10
CA ASN A 231 -6.09 14.75 -25.09
C ASN A 231 -6.34 13.35 -25.67
N ILE A 232 -6.33 12.34 -24.80
CA ILE A 232 -6.82 11.00 -25.11
C ILE A 232 -8.12 10.79 -24.36
N THR A 233 -9.19 10.47 -25.07
CA THR A 233 -10.49 10.09 -24.49
C THR A 233 -10.90 8.72 -25.00
N ILE A 234 -11.09 7.78 -24.07
CA ILE A 234 -11.54 6.43 -24.36
C ILE A 234 -12.91 6.24 -23.73
N THR A 235 -13.88 5.83 -24.53
CA THR A 235 -15.21 5.42 -24.07
C THR A 235 -15.51 4.04 -24.63
N ALA A 236 -15.52 3.03 -23.75
CA ALA A 236 -15.73 1.64 -24.13
C ALA A 236 -16.47 0.89 -23.01
N GLY A 237 -17.07 -0.25 -23.31
CA GLY A 237 -17.53 -1.22 -22.32
C GLY A 237 -16.36 -1.69 -21.47
N SER A 238 -15.50 -2.56 -21.97
CA SER A 238 -14.28 -2.96 -21.25
C SER A 238 -13.00 -2.54 -21.97
N VAL A 239 -12.00 -2.11 -21.21
CA VAL A 239 -10.62 -1.92 -21.67
C VAL A 239 -9.74 -3.01 -21.08
N SER A 240 -9.09 -3.78 -21.95
CA SER A 240 -8.10 -4.79 -21.57
C SER A 240 -6.74 -4.41 -22.15
N MET A 241 -5.76 -4.25 -21.28
CA MET A 241 -4.37 -3.92 -21.60
C MET A 241 -3.46 -5.07 -21.18
N SER A 242 -2.63 -5.55 -22.09
CA SER A 242 -1.63 -6.58 -21.79
C SER A 242 -0.35 -6.46 -22.59
N ASP A 243 0.70 -7.13 -22.11
CA ASP A 243 1.95 -7.38 -22.85
C ASP A 243 2.60 -6.10 -23.35
N PHE A 244 3.00 -5.22 -22.42
CA PHE A 244 3.65 -3.93 -22.70
C PHE A 244 2.80 -2.91 -23.47
N SER A 245 1.47 -3.09 -23.51
CA SER A 245 0.57 -2.11 -24.13
C SER A 245 0.52 -0.77 -23.39
N ARG A 246 0.26 0.32 -24.12
CA ARG A 246 0.37 1.69 -23.59
C ARG A 246 -0.77 2.61 -23.97
N ILE A 247 -1.16 3.47 -23.03
CA ILE A 247 -1.89 4.71 -23.29
C ILE A 247 -1.05 5.86 -22.74
N GLU A 248 -0.56 6.73 -23.61
CA GLU A 248 0.49 7.69 -23.22
C GLU A 248 0.24 9.11 -23.76
N ASN A 249 0.42 10.10 -22.89
CA ASN A 249 0.65 11.48 -23.30
C ASN A 249 2.11 11.83 -23.00
N PHE A 250 2.90 12.01 -24.06
CA PHE A 250 4.32 12.35 -23.97
C PHE A 250 4.56 13.82 -24.34
N PHE A 251 5.00 14.62 -23.37
CA PHE A 251 5.15 16.06 -23.55
C PHE A 251 6.59 16.54 -23.37
N PHE A 252 7.09 17.22 -24.40
CA PHE A 252 8.43 17.82 -24.43
C PHE A 252 8.32 19.25 -25.00
N SER A 253 7.81 20.19 -24.20
CA SER A 253 7.51 21.56 -24.63
C SER A 253 7.31 22.51 -23.43
N ARG A 254 7.09 23.80 -23.67
CA ARG A 254 6.74 24.83 -22.66
C ARG A 254 5.24 24.91 -22.34
N GLY A 255 4.39 24.21 -23.08
CA GLY A 255 2.93 24.22 -22.92
C GLY A 255 2.40 23.29 -21.81
N GLU A 256 1.09 23.04 -21.81
CA GLU A 256 0.44 22.09 -20.91
C GLU A 256 0.30 20.72 -21.56
N ALA A 257 0.51 19.65 -20.78
CA ALA A 257 0.25 18.30 -21.24
C ALA A 257 -1.26 18.02 -21.29
N GLY A 258 -1.70 17.28 -22.31
CA GLY A 258 -3.09 16.88 -22.46
C GLY A 258 -3.50 15.85 -21.40
N ALA A 259 -4.80 15.75 -21.14
CA ALA A 259 -5.36 14.80 -20.19
C ALA A 259 -5.59 13.42 -20.84
N ILE A 260 -5.60 12.38 -19.99
CA ILE A 260 -6.05 11.03 -20.36
C ILE A 260 -7.35 10.77 -19.60
N THR A 261 -8.44 10.50 -20.33
CA THR A 261 -9.75 10.21 -19.75
C THR A 261 -10.27 8.87 -20.24
N LEU A 262 -10.53 7.94 -19.31
CA LEU A 262 -11.17 6.67 -19.57
C LEU A 262 -12.54 6.66 -18.90
N ASN A 263 -13.61 6.51 -19.68
CA ASN A 263 -14.97 6.28 -19.20
C ASN A 263 -15.41 4.90 -19.66
N VAL A 264 -15.27 3.89 -18.78
CA VAL A 264 -15.38 2.49 -19.17
C VAL A 264 -16.10 1.63 -18.13
N ASP A 265 -16.81 0.57 -18.50
CA ASP A 265 -17.42 -0.34 -17.51
C ASP A 265 -16.33 -1.02 -16.67
N ASN A 266 -15.26 -1.53 -17.29
CA ASN A 266 -14.14 -2.16 -16.57
C ASN A 266 -12.79 -1.85 -17.20
N LEU A 267 -11.76 -1.70 -16.38
CA LEU A 267 -10.36 -1.58 -16.80
C LEU A 267 -9.55 -2.74 -16.21
N THR A 268 -8.85 -3.49 -17.06
CA THR A 268 -7.89 -4.52 -16.66
C THR A 268 -6.53 -4.25 -17.30
N MET A 269 -5.47 -4.24 -16.49
CA MET A 269 -4.08 -4.05 -16.93
C MET A 269 -3.20 -5.19 -16.42
N THR A 270 -2.45 -5.83 -17.32
CA THR A 270 -1.57 -6.98 -17.01
C THR A 270 -0.25 -6.90 -17.76
N ARG A 271 0.74 -7.71 -17.37
CA ARG A 271 2.04 -7.90 -18.05
C ARG A 271 2.70 -6.59 -18.49
N ASN A 272 3.08 -5.74 -17.54
CA ASN A 272 3.80 -4.47 -17.77
C ASN A 272 3.03 -3.46 -18.65
N SER A 273 1.70 -3.40 -18.53
CA SER A 273 0.92 -2.39 -19.26
C SER A 273 0.93 -1.05 -18.53
N GLU A 274 0.87 0.05 -19.29
CA GLU A 274 1.13 1.39 -18.77
C GLU A 274 0.09 2.42 -19.23
N ILE A 275 -0.40 3.26 -18.29
CA ILE A 275 -1.11 4.50 -18.58
C ILE A 275 -0.27 5.66 -18.05
N LEU A 276 0.23 6.51 -18.93
CA LEU A 276 1.29 7.46 -18.63
C LEU A 276 0.92 8.89 -19.06
N SER A 277 1.17 9.85 -18.18
CA SER A 277 1.23 11.27 -18.55
C SER A 277 2.59 11.82 -18.14
N ASP A 278 3.52 11.85 -19.08
CA ASP A 278 4.91 12.20 -18.84
C ASP A 278 5.24 13.58 -19.42
N VAL A 279 5.80 14.45 -18.56
CA VAL A 279 6.23 15.80 -18.93
C VAL A 279 7.71 15.99 -18.63
N PHE A 280 8.47 16.34 -19.67
CA PHE A 280 9.85 16.79 -19.58
C PHE A 280 9.92 18.28 -19.94
N ALA A 281 10.08 19.13 -18.93
CA ALA A 281 10.02 20.57 -19.08
C ALA A 281 11.41 21.20 -19.27
N PHE A 282 11.57 22.02 -20.33
CA PHE A 282 12.81 22.75 -20.63
C PHE A 282 12.80 24.21 -20.16
N SER A 283 11.62 24.83 -19.95
CA SER A 283 11.52 26.17 -19.34
C SER A 283 10.07 26.67 -19.18
N GLY A 284 9.79 27.35 -18.06
CA GLY A 284 8.48 27.94 -17.77
C GLY A 284 7.59 27.05 -16.89
N ALA A 285 6.45 27.58 -16.42
CA ALA A 285 5.49 26.82 -15.63
C ALA A 285 4.73 25.83 -16.53
N THR A 286 5.08 24.55 -16.46
CA THR A 286 4.40 23.46 -17.17
C THR A 286 3.45 22.71 -16.23
N LYS A 287 2.33 22.21 -16.74
CA LYS A 287 1.42 21.34 -15.99
C LYS A 287 1.38 19.97 -16.66
N ALA A 288 1.61 18.92 -15.88
CA ALA A 288 1.39 17.55 -16.34
C ALA A 288 -0.12 17.24 -16.45
N GLY A 289 -0.44 16.36 -17.40
CA GLY A 289 -1.80 15.99 -17.75
C GLY A 289 -2.45 15.21 -16.62
N ASP A 290 -3.71 15.53 -16.34
CA ASP A 290 -4.50 14.76 -15.39
C ASP A 290 -4.89 13.40 -16.02
N ILE A 291 -4.81 12.31 -15.25
CA ILE A 291 -5.30 10.99 -15.63
C ILE A 291 -6.59 10.73 -14.87
N THR A 292 -7.70 10.56 -15.57
CA THR A 292 -9.02 10.30 -15.00
C THR A 292 -9.58 8.98 -15.51
N ILE A 293 -9.87 8.07 -14.60
CA ILE A 293 -10.47 6.77 -14.90
C ILE A 293 -11.78 6.67 -14.13
N THR A 294 -12.89 6.59 -14.87
CA THR A 294 -14.23 6.41 -14.31
C THR A 294 -14.79 5.09 -14.79
N THR A 295 -15.19 4.23 -13.84
CA THR A 295 -15.79 2.93 -14.15
C THR A 295 -17.07 2.59 -13.40
N GLU A 296 -18.03 2.00 -14.10
CA GLU A 296 -19.24 1.40 -13.51
C GLU A 296 -18.95 0.06 -12.81
N GLY A 297 -17.82 -0.55 -13.13
CA GLY A 297 -17.37 -1.82 -12.61
C GLY A 297 -16.12 -1.68 -11.77
N SER A 298 -15.03 -2.26 -12.25
CA SER A 298 -13.78 -2.39 -11.49
C SER A 298 -12.56 -1.90 -12.27
N VAL A 299 -11.54 -1.49 -11.53
CA VAL A 299 -10.17 -1.30 -12.04
C VAL A 299 -9.30 -2.40 -11.42
N ILE A 300 -8.65 -3.21 -12.26
CA ILE A 300 -7.78 -4.31 -11.85
C ILE A 300 -6.43 -4.16 -12.53
N MET A 301 -5.36 -4.13 -11.74
CA MET A 301 -3.98 -4.08 -12.23
C MET A 301 -3.19 -5.24 -11.65
N SER A 302 -2.41 -5.93 -12.48
CA SER A 302 -1.51 -7.00 -12.05
C SER A 302 -0.22 -7.04 -12.86
N GLU A 303 0.73 -7.88 -12.43
CA GLU A 303 1.94 -8.23 -13.18
C GLU A 303 2.78 -7.01 -13.60
N ASN A 304 3.15 -6.17 -12.63
CA ASN A 304 3.94 -4.94 -12.82
C ASN A 304 3.28 -3.91 -13.75
N SER A 305 1.97 -3.68 -13.66
CA SER A 305 1.31 -2.64 -14.47
C SER A 305 1.35 -1.27 -13.76
N PHE A 306 1.37 -0.19 -14.53
CA PHE A 306 1.61 1.18 -14.02
C PHE A 306 0.53 2.17 -14.47
N ILE A 307 0.09 3.01 -13.54
CA ILE A 307 -0.57 4.28 -13.87
C ILE A 307 0.29 5.40 -13.28
N LEU A 308 0.83 6.26 -14.12
CA LEU A 308 1.85 7.23 -13.72
C LEU A 308 1.58 8.60 -14.32
N SER A 309 1.64 9.64 -13.48
CA SER A 309 1.78 11.02 -13.92
C SER A 309 3.13 11.53 -13.44
N ARG A 310 4.01 11.91 -14.36
CA ARG A 310 5.36 12.37 -14.04
C ARG A 310 5.61 13.76 -14.59
N ILE A 311 6.25 14.59 -13.78
CA ILE A 311 6.86 15.84 -14.22
C ILE A 311 8.34 15.86 -13.83
N ASP A 312 9.19 16.19 -14.80
CA ASP A 312 10.62 16.38 -14.62
C ASP A 312 11.03 17.72 -15.25
N SER A 313 11.57 18.64 -14.44
CA SER A 313 11.94 19.99 -14.86
C SER A 313 13.44 20.28 -14.93
N ASN A 314 14.30 19.24 -15.00
CA ASN A 314 15.78 19.20 -15.16
C ASN A 314 16.59 20.51 -15.39
N GLU A 315 16.12 21.49 -16.16
CA GLU A 315 16.85 22.74 -16.49
C GLU A 315 16.49 23.97 -15.63
N LEU A 316 15.32 24.03 -14.99
CA LEU A 316 14.91 25.15 -14.12
C LEU A 316 14.14 24.61 -12.89
N PRO A 317 14.85 24.30 -11.79
CA PRO A 317 14.19 23.77 -10.60
C PRO A 317 13.19 24.80 -10.02
N GLY A 318 12.09 24.32 -9.46
CA GLY A 318 11.07 25.14 -8.80
C GLY A 318 9.92 25.64 -9.71
N PHE A 319 9.79 25.12 -10.93
CA PHE A 319 8.66 25.40 -11.82
C PHE A 319 7.93 24.12 -12.22
N GLY A 320 6.61 24.20 -12.28
CA GLY A 320 5.75 23.13 -12.80
C GLY A 320 4.91 22.40 -11.75
N VAL A 321 3.78 21.87 -12.19
CA VAL A 321 2.79 21.18 -11.35
C VAL A 321 2.49 19.81 -11.94
N GLY A 322 2.64 18.76 -11.14
CA GLY A 322 2.29 17.38 -11.51
C GLY A 322 0.78 17.22 -11.78
N GLY A 323 0.45 16.31 -12.67
CA GLY A 323 -0.93 15.95 -13.00
C GLY A 323 -1.54 15.09 -11.89
N ASN A 324 -2.83 15.24 -11.66
CA ASN A 324 -3.54 14.41 -10.69
C ASN A 324 -3.94 13.08 -11.32
N ILE A 325 -3.99 12.03 -10.50
CA ILE A 325 -4.60 10.76 -10.88
C ILE A 325 -5.91 10.63 -10.10
N THR A 326 -7.02 10.48 -10.82
CA THR A 326 -8.34 10.24 -10.24
C THR A 326 -8.91 8.93 -10.75
N ILE A 327 -9.20 8.00 -9.83
CA ILE A 327 -9.84 6.72 -10.14
C ILE A 327 -11.15 6.62 -9.39
N GLY A 328 -12.26 6.58 -10.12
CA GLY A 328 -13.58 6.30 -9.56
C GLY A 328 -14.11 4.99 -10.11
N ALA A 329 -14.26 3.97 -9.26
CA ALA A 329 -14.88 2.70 -9.62
C ALA A 329 -16.11 2.44 -8.75
N GLU A 330 -17.26 2.14 -9.33
CA GLU A 330 -18.46 1.84 -8.52
C GLU A 330 -18.33 0.55 -7.72
N LYS A 331 -17.46 -0.39 -8.12
CA LYS A 331 -17.25 -1.65 -7.39
C LYS A 331 -15.91 -1.71 -6.69
N LYS A 332 -14.79 -1.83 -7.41
CA LYS A 332 -13.50 -2.22 -6.80
C LYS A 332 -12.29 -1.61 -7.52
N VAL A 333 -11.23 -1.35 -6.76
CA VAL A 333 -9.90 -0.99 -7.28
C VAL A 333 -8.85 -1.93 -6.67
N HIS A 334 -8.39 -2.90 -7.44
CA HIS A 334 -7.49 -3.96 -6.95
C HIS A 334 -6.15 -3.94 -7.67
N LEU A 335 -5.06 -3.91 -6.91
CA LEU A 335 -3.68 -3.91 -7.40
C LEU A 335 -2.96 -5.15 -6.90
N PHE A 336 -2.37 -5.92 -7.81
CA PHE A 336 -1.65 -7.15 -7.51
C PHE A 336 -0.24 -7.11 -8.07
N GLN A 337 0.66 -7.88 -7.46
CA GLN A 337 1.94 -8.29 -8.07
C GLN A 337 2.76 -7.09 -8.59
N ASN A 338 3.16 -6.19 -7.68
CA ASN A 338 4.04 -5.06 -7.96
C ASN A 338 3.45 -4.03 -8.93
N SER A 339 2.13 -3.91 -8.97
CA SER A 339 1.46 -2.85 -9.72
C SER A 339 1.56 -1.53 -8.96
N ILE A 340 1.64 -0.42 -9.69
CA ILE A 340 1.91 0.90 -9.13
C ILE A 340 0.95 1.95 -9.68
N ILE A 341 0.41 2.78 -8.79
CA ILE A 341 -0.19 4.06 -9.13
C ILE A 341 0.69 5.14 -8.51
N SER A 342 1.27 6.03 -9.31
CA SER A 342 2.16 7.07 -8.79
C SER A 342 1.96 8.44 -9.44
N VAL A 343 2.17 9.48 -8.65
CA VAL A 343 2.46 10.82 -9.16
C VAL A 343 3.86 11.22 -8.71
N ASP A 344 4.73 11.48 -9.68
CA ASP A 344 6.14 11.80 -9.43
C ASP A 344 6.46 13.22 -9.91
N ALA A 345 7.16 13.99 -9.07
CA ALA A 345 7.68 15.31 -9.38
C ALA A 345 9.18 15.38 -9.11
N PHE A 346 9.98 15.54 -10.15
CA PHE A 346 11.44 15.71 -10.07
C PHE A 346 11.78 17.16 -10.41
N ASP A 347 12.38 17.86 -9.45
CA ASP A 347 12.72 19.28 -9.47
C ASP A 347 11.56 20.26 -9.75
N ALA A 348 10.33 19.75 -9.83
CA ALA A 348 9.12 20.55 -10.03
C ALA A 348 8.58 21.10 -8.71
N ALA A 349 7.86 22.22 -8.78
CA ALA A 349 7.38 22.94 -7.59
C ALA A 349 6.40 22.10 -6.75
N ARG A 350 5.52 21.33 -7.40
CA ARG A 350 4.49 20.55 -6.69
C ARG A 350 4.08 19.30 -7.46
N ALA A 351 4.04 18.14 -6.80
CA ALA A 351 3.43 16.93 -7.35
C ALA A 351 1.90 17.02 -7.36
N GLY A 352 1.25 16.35 -8.31
CA GLY A 352 -0.20 16.21 -8.35
C GLY A 352 -0.71 15.23 -7.29
N ASN A 353 -2.01 15.25 -7.02
CA ASN A 353 -2.65 14.40 -6.01
C ASN A 353 -3.12 13.07 -6.61
N VAL A 354 -3.31 12.07 -5.75
CA VAL A 354 -4.02 10.85 -6.12
C VAL A 354 -5.32 10.72 -5.32
N SER A 355 -6.43 10.47 -6.02
CA SER A 355 -7.74 10.22 -5.40
C SER A 355 -8.33 8.92 -5.93
N ILE A 356 -8.63 7.99 -5.04
CA ILE A 356 -9.29 6.72 -5.36
C ILE A 356 -10.64 6.66 -4.64
N ARG A 357 -11.72 6.46 -5.40
CA ARG A 357 -13.04 6.11 -4.88
C ARG A 357 -13.44 4.73 -5.38
N ALA A 358 -13.68 3.79 -4.47
CA ALA A 358 -14.16 2.44 -4.80
C ALA A 358 -15.38 2.09 -3.96
N GLY A 359 -16.52 1.73 -4.58
CA GLY A 359 -17.76 1.52 -3.83
C GLY A 359 -17.70 0.39 -2.78
N ASN A 360 -17.01 -0.72 -3.09
CA ASN A 360 -16.94 -1.88 -2.19
C ASN A 360 -15.56 -2.11 -1.58
N SER A 361 -14.51 -2.18 -2.40
CA SER A 361 -13.17 -2.42 -1.84
C SER A 361 -11.99 -1.92 -2.67
N CYS A 362 -10.96 -1.49 -1.95
CA CYS A 362 -9.60 -1.31 -2.43
C CYS A 362 -8.70 -2.41 -1.83
N LEU A 363 -7.98 -3.16 -2.66
CA LEU A 363 -7.07 -4.22 -2.23
C LEU A 363 -5.72 -4.04 -2.90
N PHE A 364 -4.65 -3.86 -2.12
CA PHE A 364 -3.29 -3.84 -2.62
C PHE A 364 -2.54 -5.05 -2.10
N GLU A 365 -2.16 -5.95 -3.01
CA GLU A 365 -1.33 -7.11 -2.69
C GLU A 365 0.04 -6.96 -3.36
N ASN A 366 1.06 -6.75 -2.53
CA ASN A 366 2.42 -6.40 -2.93
C ASN A 366 2.47 -5.28 -3.98
N SER A 367 1.69 -4.22 -3.81
CA SER A 367 1.48 -3.15 -4.80
C SER A 367 1.41 -1.78 -4.13
N SER A 368 1.74 -0.71 -4.85
CA SER A 368 1.94 0.61 -4.24
C SER A 368 1.08 1.72 -4.84
N LEU A 369 0.67 2.63 -3.97
CA LEU A 369 0.04 3.91 -4.30
C LEU A 369 0.93 5.03 -3.72
N THR A 370 1.48 5.88 -4.57
CA THR A 370 2.52 6.84 -4.15
C THR A 370 2.34 8.24 -4.70
N THR A 371 2.79 9.23 -3.94
CA THR A 371 3.09 10.58 -4.42
C THR A 371 4.51 10.93 -4.00
N ASN A 372 5.37 11.22 -4.97
CA ASN A 372 6.79 11.46 -4.72
C ASN A 372 7.17 12.85 -5.23
N ALA A 373 7.93 13.59 -4.43
CA ALA A 373 8.56 14.82 -4.87
C ALA A 373 10.03 14.82 -4.48
N GLU A 374 10.92 15.05 -5.43
CA GLU A 374 12.38 15.05 -5.23
C GLU A 374 12.99 16.33 -5.78
N SER A 375 13.82 17.02 -4.98
CA SER A 375 14.64 18.15 -5.45
C SER A 375 15.82 18.41 -4.54
N ALA A 376 16.96 18.74 -5.14
CA ALA A 376 18.20 19.02 -4.43
C ALA A 376 18.29 20.45 -3.87
N SER A 377 17.56 21.43 -4.43
CA SER A 377 17.82 22.85 -4.18
C SER A 377 16.60 23.74 -3.97
N GLU A 378 15.38 23.26 -4.24
CA GLU A 378 14.18 24.08 -4.19
C GLU A 378 13.16 23.58 -3.17
N THR A 379 12.22 24.47 -2.82
CA THR A 379 11.08 24.09 -1.97
C THR A 379 10.03 23.40 -2.83
N ILE A 380 9.81 22.12 -2.60
CA ILE A 380 8.83 21.31 -3.33
C ILE A 380 7.69 20.85 -2.41
N THR A 381 6.59 20.39 -2.99
CA THR A 381 5.49 19.83 -2.23
C THR A 381 5.02 18.53 -2.86
N ALA A 382 5.00 17.43 -2.10
CA ALA A 382 4.42 16.19 -2.59
C ALA A 382 2.89 16.26 -2.58
N GLY A 383 2.25 15.48 -3.46
CA GLY A 383 0.80 15.50 -3.61
C GLY A 383 0.09 14.74 -2.50
N ASN A 384 -1.15 15.11 -2.21
CA ASN A 384 -1.96 14.38 -1.24
C ASN A 384 -2.50 13.08 -1.82
N ILE A 385 -2.78 12.12 -0.95
CA ILE A 385 -3.46 10.87 -1.32
C ILE A 385 -4.78 10.80 -0.56
N ARG A 386 -5.88 10.59 -1.29
CA ARG A 386 -7.20 10.33 -0.71
C ARG A 386 -7.73 8.97 -1.19
N VAL A 387 -8.16 8.14 -0.24
CA VAL A 387 -8.84 6.87 -0.56
C VAL A 387 -10.18 6.81 0.14
N GLU A 388 -11.23 6.58 -0.63
CA GLU A 388 -12.61 6.46 -0.19
C GLU A 388 -13.16 5.10 -0.63
N THR A 389 -13.44 4.22 0.33
CA THR A 389 -13.99 2.89 0.04
C THR A 389 -14.54 2.24 1.30
N ASN A 390 -15.51 1.33 1.17
CA ASN A 390 -15.99 0.55 2.31
C ASN A 390 -14.87 -0.30 2.96
N SER A 391 -14.07 -1.03 2.17
CA SER A 391 -12.99 -1.85 2.71
C SER A 391 -11.65 -1.58 2.03
N LEU A 392 -10.65 -1.19 2.81
CA LEU A 392 -9.26 -1.03 2.36
C LEU A 392 -8.37 -2.11 3.00
N SER A 393 -7.71 -2.91 2.17
CA SER A 393 -6.76 -3.92 2.64
C SER A 393 -5.43 -3.82 1.89
N LEU A 394 -4.34 -3.74 2.65
CA LEU A 394 -2.98 -3.84 2.13
C LEU A 394 -2.35 -5.12 2.69
N VAL A 395 -1.82 -5.96 1.80
CA VAL A 395 -1.28 -7.27 2.16
C VAL A 395 0.09 -7.48 1.55
N GLY A 396 1.08 -7.78 2.39
CA GLY A 396 2.45 -8.09 1.96
C GLY A 396 3.40 -6.90 2.10
N SER A 397 4.70 -7.20 2.18
CA SER A 397 5.75 -6.26 2.55
C SER A 397 6.06 -5.19 1.51
N LYS A 398 5.51 -5.32 0.29
CA LYS A 398 5.60 -4.31 -0.76
C LYS A 398 4.33 -3.45 -0.87
N SER A 399 3.30 -3.75 -0.08
CA SER A 399 2.05 -3.00 -0.13
C SER A 399 2.19 -1.67 0.61
N LYS A 400 2.08 -0.57 -0.13
CA LYS A 400 2.37 0.78 0.38
C LYS A 400 1.35 1.80 -0.07
N ILE A 401 0.91 2.68 0.83
CA ILE A 401 0.36 4.00 0.50
C ILE A 401 1.33 5.04 1.04
N SER A 402 1.97 5.81 0.18
CA SER A 402 3.09 6.69 0.55
C SER A 402 2.95 8.09 -0.01
N SER A 403 3.15 9.10 0.83
CA SER A 403 3.54 10.42 0.33
C SER A 403 4.94 10.75 0.79
N SER A 404 5.86 10.95 -0.14
CA SER A 404 7.28 11.11 0.15
C SER A 404 7.83 12.38 -0.47
N ILE A 405 8.68 13.07 0.31
CA ILE A 405 9.54 14.14 -0.18
C ILE A 405 11.01 13.81 0.06
N GLU A 406 11.84 14.04 -0.96
CA GLU A 406 13.30 14.06 -0.83
C GLU A 406 13.81 15.46 -1.19
N GLY A 407 14.15 16.27 -0.18
CA GLY A 407 14.59 17.66 -0.40
C GLY A 407 14.16 18.66 0.67
N ILE A 408 13.87 19.89 0.24
CA ILE A 408 13.32 20.97 1.08
C ILE A 408 11.84 21.11 0.72
N GLY A 409 10.93 21.19 1.69
CA GLY A 409 9.50 21.32 1.39
C GLY A 409 8.57 20.62 2.35
N GLU A 410 7.41 20.20 1.87
CA GLU A 410 6.39 19.48 2.65
C GLU A 410 5.90 18.25 1.88
N ALA A 411 5.88 17.08 2.52
CA ALA A 411 5.22 15.91 1.97
C ALA A 411 3.70 16.09 2.00
N GLY A 412 3.00 15.38 1.11
CA GLY A 412 1.55 15.40 1.04
C GLY A 412 0.93 14.63 2.21
N SER A 413 -0.31 14.96 2.52
CA SER A 413 -1.10 14.27 3.54
C SER A 413 -1.80 13.04 2.94
N ILE A 414 -2.03 12.03 3.78
CA ILE A 414 -2.81 10.84 3.44
C ILE A 414 -4.13 10.88 4.19
N GLU A 415 -5.23 10.78 3.46
CA GLU A 415 -6.59 10.77 4.02
C GLU A 415 -7.34 9.51 3.60
N LEU A 416 -7.69 8.68 4.58
CA LEU A 416 -8.55 7.52 4.40
C LEU A 416 -9.92 7.84 4.99
N VAL A 417 -10.95 7.89 4.13
CA VAL A 417 -12.30 8.32 4.50
C VAL A 417 -13.34 7.28 4.15
N ASP A 418 -14.43 7.28 4.91
CA ASP A 418 -15.58 6.38 4.73
C ASP A 418 -15.20 4.90 4.64
N VAL A 419 -14.12 4.54 5.36
CA VAL A 419 -13.64 3.16 5.48
C VAL A 419 -14.41 2.47 6.61
N GLU A 420 -15.11 1.38 6.31
CA GLU A 420 -15.67 0.54 7.38
C GLU A 420 -14.58 -0.33 7.98
N LYS A 421 -13.68 -0.87 7.14
CA LYS A 421 -12.60 -1.76 7.57
C LYS A 421 -11.27 -1.43 6.89
N LEU A 422 -10.28 -1.08 7.70
CA LEU A 422 -8.87 -0.96 7.32
C LEU A 422 -8.06 -2.15 7.84
N ALA A 423 -7.35 -2.84 6.95
CA ALA A 423 -6.45 -3.94 7.31
C ALA A 423 -5.06 -3.78 6.69
N LEU A 424 -4.03 -3.66 7.53
CA LEU A 424 -2.61 -3.70 7.15
C LEU A 424 -2.01 -5.02 7.63
N LEU A 425 -1.63 -5.88 6.68
CA LEU A 425 -1.20 -7.24 6.98
C LEU A 425 0.16 -7.56 6.36
N ARG A 426 0.97 -8.33 7.09
CA ARG A 426 2.20 -8.96 6.57
C ARG A 426 3.23 -7.95 6.02
N GLY A 427 3.48 -6.85 6.73
CA GLY A 427 4.48 -5.85 6.37
C GLY A 427 3.95 -4.67 5.56
N ALA A 428 2.63 -4.48 5.51
CA ALA A 428 2.00 -3.41 4.74
C ALA A 428 2.11 -2.05 5.44
N VAL A 429 2.38 -0.98 4.68
CA VAL A 429 2.69 0.34 5.22
C VAL A 429 1.79 1.44 4.66
N ILE A 430 1.33 2.33 5.53
CA ILE A 430 0.81 3.65 5.16
C ILE A 430 1.75 4.68 5.77
N ASN A 431 2.35 5.55 4.97
CA ASN A 431 3.31 6.49 5.51
C ASN A 431 3.47 7.82 4.78
N THR A 432 3.92 8.80 5.55
CA THR A 432 4.39 10.08 5.05
C THR A 432 5.86 10.23 5.43
N ASP A 433 6.75 10.33 4.44
CA ASP A 433 8.18 10.36 4.68
C ASP A 433 8.78 11.70 4.20
N SER A 434 9.69 12.25 5.00
CA SER A 434 10.55 13.35 4.60
C SER A 434 12.02 12.98 4.75
N ILE A 435 12.67 12.84 3.60
CA ILE A 435 14.10 12.62 3.46
C ILE A 435 14.73 13.98 3.15
N GLY A 436 15.62 14.47 4.02
CA GLY A 436 16.18 15.82 3.92
C GLY A 436 15.53 16.84 4.86
N ASN A 437 15.40 18.09 4.43
CA ASN A 437 15.00 19.20 5.32
C ASN A 437 13.49 19.52 5.27
N GLY A 438 12.71 18.79 4.49
CA GLY A 438 11.25 18.96 4.41
C GLY A 438 10.50 18.44 5.63
N LYS A 439 9.24 18.84 5.79
CA LYS A 439 8.32 18.26 6.79
C LYS A 439 7.57 17.07 6.21
N ALA A 440 7.28 16.06 7.02
CA ALA A 440 6.37 14.99 6.61
C ALA A 440 4.91 15.46 6.71
N GLY A 441 4.04 14.89 5.87
CA GLY A 441 2.61 15.20 5.84
C GLY A 441 1.83 14.46 6.93
N ASP A 442 0.60 14.89 7.18
CA ASP A 442 -0.27 14.26 8.18
C ASP A 442 -0.97 13.01 7.61
N ILE A 443 -1.30 12.06 8.50
CA ILE A 443 -2.11 10.88 8.16
C ILE A 443 -3.41 10.93 8.95
N THR A 444 -4.53 11.00 8.26
CA THR A 444 -5.87 10.94 8.85
C THR A 444 -6.59 9.68 8.38
N VAL A 445 -7.06 8.88 9.33
CA VAL A 445 -7.84 7.67 9.07
C VAL A 445 -9.18 7.78 9.79
N VAL A 446 -10.26 7.76 9.02
CA VAL A 446 -11.62 7.63 9.53
C VAL A 446 -12.11 6.24 9.19
N SER A 447 -12.05 5.33 10.16
CA SER A 447 -12.47 3.94 9.97
C SER A 447 -13.16 3.36 11.20
N LYS A 448 -14.17 2.51 11.01
CA LYS A 448 -14.83 1.80 12.13
C LYS A 448 -13.94 0.71 12.72
N ASP A 449 -13.33 -0.10 11.86
CA ASP A 449 -12.41 -1.16 12.30
C ASP A 449 -11.03 -0.92 11.70
N ILE A 450 -10.00 -0.87 12.54
CA ILE A 450 -8.60 -0.75 12.13
C ILE A 450 -7.83 -1.94 12.68
N SER A 451 -7.21 -2.71 11.80
CA SER A 451 -6.35 -3.85 12.14
C SER A 451 -4.98 -3.70 11.50
N ILE A 452 -3.94 -3.56 12.30
CA ILE A 452 -2.54 -3.50 11.89
C ILE A 452 -1.86 -4.73 12.46
N ALA A 453 -1.55 -5.73 11.62
CA ALA A 453 -1.06 -7.02 12.08
C ALA A 453 0.19 -7.49 11.32
N GLY A 454 1.14 -8.02 12.08
CA GLY A 454 2.37 -8.61 11.59
C GLY A 454 3.54 -7.63 11.57
N SER A 455 4.74 -8.17 11.82
CA SER A 455 5.99 -7.43 11.81
C SER A 455 6.18 -6.62 10.52
N GLY A 456 6.49 -5.33 10.68
CA GLY A 456 6.69 -4.37 9.59
C GLY A 456 5.40 -3.75 9.07
N SER A 457 4.21 -4.17 9.54
CA SER A 457 2.97 -3.47 9.21
C SER A 457 2.90 -2.17 10.00
N ALA A 458 2.70 -1.03 9.34
CA ALA A 458 2.82 0.27 9.98
C ALA A 458 1.87 1.35 9.44
N ILE A 459 1.40 2.23 10.32
CA ILE A 459 1.00 3.59 9.96
C ILE A 459 2.07 4.52 10.53
N SER A 460 2.83 5.19 9.68
CA SER A 460 4.01 5.94 10.14
C SER A 460 4.18 7.30 9.48
N SER A 461 4.62 8.29 10.24
CA SER A 461 5.05 9.58 9.72
C SER A 461 6.50 9.83 10.15
N SER A 462 7.42 9.99 9.19
CA SER A 462 8.86 9.99 9.46
C SER A 462 9.56 11.21 8.86
N ALA A 463 10.46 11.84 9.63
CA ALA A 463 11.30 12.93 9.16
C ALA A 463 12.78 12.66 9.52
N GLU A 464 13.65 12.58 8.51
CA GLU A 464 15.05 12.20 8.73
C GLU A 464 15.99 13.39 8.96
N GLY A 465 15.69 14.57 8.41
CA GLY A 465 16.51 15.77 8.60
C GLY A 465 15.86 16.82 9.49
N LYS A 466 15.76 18.06 9.02
CA LYS A 466 15.39 19.21 9.89
C LYS A 466 13.89 19.48 9.99
N GLY A 467 13.07 18.97 9.07
CA GLY A 467 11.64 19.20 9.15
C GLY A 467 10.97 18.29 10.16
N ASP A 468 9.79 18.71 10.60
CA ASP A 468 8.98 18.00 11.59
C ASP A 468 8.26 16.81 10.94
N SER A 469 8.03 15.74 11.70
CA SER A 469 7.14 14.66 11.28
C SER A 469 5.69 15.11 11.39
N GLY A 470 4.84 14.72 10.44
CA GLY A 470 3.40 14.98 10.47
C GLY A 470 2.69 14.16 11.54
N ALA A 471 1.50 14.61 11.93
CA ALA A 471 0.65 13.97 12.92
C ALA A 471 -0.11 12.77 12.35
N ILE A 472 -0.47 11.83 13.23
CA ILE A 472 -1.35 10.71 12.91
C ILE A 472 -2.65 10.86 13.71
N VAL A 473 -3.78 10.84 13.00
CA VAL A 473 -5.10 10.96 13.60
C VAL A 473 -5.96 9.79 13.16
N LEU A 474 -6.36 8.94 14.12
CA LEU A 474 -7.27 7.81 13.91
C LEU A 474 -8.60 8.12 14.60
N ASN A 475 -9.66 8.32 13.82
CA ASN A 475 -10.97 8.76 14.32
C ASN A 475 -12.08 7.75 14.02
N ASN A 476 -13.12 7.79 14.87
CA ASN A 476 -14.37 7.05 14.73
C ASN A 476 -14.23 5.51 14.70
N ALA A 477 -13.19 4.98 15.34
CA ALA A 477 -13.02 3.54 15.43
C ALA A 477 -13.93 2.92 16.50
N GLU A 478 -14.64 1.85 16.16
CA GLU A 478 -15.17 0.92 17.14
C GLU A 478 -14.04 0.08 17.73
N THR A 479 -13.13 -0.40 16.87
CA THR A 479 -11.98 -1.17 17.31
C THR A 479 -10.69 -0.75 16.61
N LEU A 480 -9.63 -0.56 17.40
CA LEU A 480 -8.24 -0.47 16.94
C LEU A 480 -7.47 -1.67 17.49
N MET A 481 -6.96 -2.51 16.59
CA MET A 481 -6.14 -3.68 16.91
C MET A 481 -4.77 -3.51 16.29
N VAL A 482 -3.73 -3.51 17.13
CA VAL A 482 -2.32 -3.47 16.74
C VAL A 482 -1.69 -4.75 17.26
N LEU A 483 -1.40 -5.68 16.35
CA LEU A 483 -1.13 -7.08 16.70
C LEU A 483 0.20 -7.56 16.09
N GLU A 484 0.85 -8.52 16.74
CA GLU A 484 1.96 -9.32 16.19
C GLU A 484 3.11 -8.46 15.61
N GLY A 485 3.47 -7.35 16.28
CA GLY A 485 4.54 -6.45 15.85
C GLY A 485 4.11 -5.35 14.87
N GLY A 486 2.80 -5.15 14.65
CA GLY A 486 2.28 -3.96 13.97
C GLY A 486 2.54 -2.68 14.78
N ILE A 487 2.71 -1.54 14.10
CA ILE A 487 3.05 -0.27 14.77
C ILE A 487 2.27 0.93 14.23
N ILE A 488 2.06 1.93 15.10
CA ILE A 488 1.66 3.28 14.72
C ILE A 488 2.74 4.21 15.27
N THR A 489 3.43 4.94 14.39
CA THR A 489 4.61 5.71 14.83
C THR A 489 4.78 7.06 14.18
N THR A 490 5.27 8.03 14.94
CA THR A 490 5.73 9.32 14.41
C THR A 490 7.18 9.51 14.84
N ASP A 491 8.11 9.50 13.90
CA ASP A 491 9.55 9.48 14.19
C ASP A 491 10.26 10.67 13.58
N SER A 492 11.11 11.34 14.35
CA SER A 492 12.06 12.34 13.82
C SER A 492 13.49 11.98 14.20
N LYS A 493 14.31 11.68 13.19
CA LYS A 493 15.72 11.30 13.37
C LYS A 493 16.64 12.51 13.44
N GLY A 494 16.25 13.64 12.84
CA GLY A 494 17.05 14.86 12.80
C GLY A 494 16.58 15.93 13.79
N ALA A 495 16.72 17.20 13.41
CA ALA A 495 16.45 18.33 14.32
C ALA A 495 14.96 18.67 14.46
N GLY A 496 14.10 18.13 13.59
CA GLY A 496 12.65 18.34 13.65
C GLY A 496 11.99 17.65 14.82
N LYS A 497 10.78 18.08 15.17
CA LYS A 497 9.95 17.44 16.20
C LYS A 497 9.21 16.25 15.61
N ALA A 498 8.93 15.25 16.44
CA ALA A 498 8.01 14.18 16.05
C ALA A 498 6.55 14.68 16.11
N GLY A 499 5.71 14.14 15.23
CA GLY A 499 4.29 14.42 15.17
C GLY A 499 3.53 13.88 16.38
N GLY A 500 2.33 14.42 16.63
CA GLY A 500 1.43 13.88 17.64
C GLY A 500 0.64 12.68 17.10
N ILE A 501 0.22 11.78 17.99
CA ILE A 501 -0.69 10.68 17.66
C ILE A 501 -1.97 10.87 18.45
N THR A 502 -3.10 10.99 17.77
CA THR A 502 -4.42 11.07 18.39
C THR A 502 -5.27 9.88 17.94
N VAL A 503 -5.83 9.14 18.89
CA VAL A 503 -6.69 7.99 18.62
C VAL A 503 -8.01 8.16 19.36
N ALA A 504 -9.11 8.20 18.62
CA ALA A 504 -10.47 8.14 19.14
C ALA A 504 -11.11 6.79 18.76
N SER A 505 -11.28 5.90 19.74
CA SER A 505 -11.81 4.54 19.53
C SER A 505 -12.73 4.07 20.67
N ASN A 506 -13.61 3.09 20.48
CA ASN A 506 -14.28 2.44 21.61
C ASN A 506 -13.39 1.42 22.32
N LYS A 507 -12.48 0.77 21.58
CA LYS A 507 -11.55 -0.22 22.12
C LYS A 507 -10.20 -0.14 21.42
N ILE A 508 -9.13 -0.10 22.21
CA ILE A 508 -7.75 -0.19 21.75
C ILE A 508 -7.14 -1.48 22.31
N LEU A 509 -6.60 -2.32 21.44
CA LEU A 509 -5.87 -3.53 21.80
C LEU A 509 -4.48 -3.51 21.14
N LEU A 510 -3.44 -3.49 21.96
CA LEU A 510 -2.06 -3.72 21.54
C LEU A 510 -1.65 -5.08 22.08
N SER A 511 -1.36 -6.05 21.20
CA SER A 511 -0.97 -7.40 21.63
C SER A 511 0.17 -7.98 20.81
N GLY A 512 1.19 -8.47 21.51
CA GLY A 512 2.34 -9.12 20.93
C GLY A 512 3.60 -8.27 21.02
N SER A 513 4.76 -8.94 20.96
CA SER A 513 6.06 -8.28 21.06
C SER A 513 6.23 -7.23 19.97
N ALA A 514 6.71 -6.05 20.34
CA ALA A 514 6.92 -4.90 19.45
C ALA A 514 5.64 -4.28 18.86
N SER A 515 4.45 -4.67 19.33
CA SER A 515 3.23 -3.93 18.98
C SER A 515 3.18 -2.61 19.73
N ALA A 516 3.17 -1.49 18.99
CA ALA A 516 3.39 -0.19 19.60
C ALA A 516 2.54 0.95 19.01
N ILE A 517 2.22 1.92 19.88
CA ILE A 517 1.89 3.29 19.49
C ILE A 517 3.00 4.18 20.04
N SER A 518 3.80 4.79 19.18
CA SER A 518 5.00 5.51 19.60
C SER A 518 5.21 6.85 18.92
N SER A 519 5.72 7.83 19.66
CA SER A 519 6.26 9.06 19.09
C SER A 519 7.70 9.23 19.54
N SER A 520 8.66 9.20 18.61
CA SER A 520 10.08 9.15 18.98
C SER A 520 10.95 10.20 18.30
N THR A 521 11.96 10.67 19.02
CA THR A 521 12.98 11.59 18.49
C THR A 521 14.39 11.14 18.82
N GLU A 522 15.25 11.05 17.80
CA GLU A 522 16.67 10.74 17.96
C GLU A 522 17.58 11.97 17.94
N GLY A 523 17.12 13.08 17.35
CA GLY A 523 17.88 14.34 17.30
C GLY A 523 17.48 15.36 18.37
N SER A 524 17.59 16.65 18.05
CA SER A 524 17.41 17.73 19.03
C SER A 524 15.95 18.21 19.19
N GLY A 525 15.06 17.78 18.28
CA GLY A 525 13.63 18.03 18.37
C GLY A 525 12.97 17.23 19.50
N ASN A 526 11.78 17.67 19.92
CA ASN A 526 11.05 17.02 21.00
C ASN A 526 10.15 15.90 20.45
N SER A 527 9.94 14.86 21.25
CA SER A 527 8.96 13.81 20.98
C SER A 527 7.53 14.38 21.03
N GLY A 528 6.67 13.88 20.15
CA GLY A 528 5.28 14.29 20.03
C GLY A 528 4.42 13.67 21.12
N SER A 529 3.23 14.23 21.31
CA SER A 529 2.29 13.74 22.34
C SER A 529 1.40 12.64 21.80
N ILE A 530 1.04 11.68 22.65
CA ILE A 530 0.07 10.63 22.34
C ILE A 530 -1.20 10.88 23.16
N GLU A 531 -2.34 11.01 22.47
CA GLU A 531 -3.64 11.17 23.08
C GLU A 531 -4.57 10.02 22.67
N LEU A 532 -4.97 9.20 23.65
CA LEU A 532 -5.90 8.10 23.46
C LEU A 532 -7.22 8.42 24.16
N ASN A 533 -8.27 8.61 23.36
CA ASN A 533 -9.63 8.89 23.82
C ASN A 533 -10.51 7.67 23.55
N THR A 534 -10.74 6.89 24.61
CA THR A 534 -11.45 5.61 24.54
C THR A 534 -12.71 5.61 25.39
N LEU A 535 -13.86 5.18 24.83
CA LEU A 535 -15.09 5.05 25.63
C LEU A 535 -15.13 3.74 26.44
N GLY A 536 -14.55 2.66 25.90
CA GLY A 536 -14.57 1.33 26.49
C GLY A 536 -13.28 0.98 27.24
N SER A 537 -12.28 0.47 26.53
CA SER A 537 -11.05 -0.06 27.14
C SER A 537 -9.79 0.09 26.30
N VAL A 538 -8.67 0.37 26.97
CA VAL A 538 -7.32 0.28 26.43
C VAL A 538 -6.65 -0.95 27.04
N ILE A 539 -6.23 -1.90 26.21
CA ILE A 539 -5.65 -3.18 26.61
C ILE A 539 -4.28 -3.34 25.98
N LEU A 540 -3.25 -3.48 26.82
CA LEU A 540 -1.89 -3.81 26.42
C LEU A 540 -1.60 -5.22 26.95
N SER A 541 -1.30 -6.14 26.05
CA SER A 541 -1.00 -7.53 26.39
C SER A 541 0.24 -8.03 25.67
N GLU A 542 0.92 -9.02 26.24
CA GLU A 542 2.00 -9.76 25.57
C GLU A 542 3.12 -8.86 25.01
N GLY A 543 3.46 -7.76 25.71
CA GLY A 543 4.51 -6.82 25.30
C GLY A 543 4.05 -5.64 24.46
N GLY A 544 2.75 -5.30 24.50
CA GLY A 544 2.21 -4.10 23.86
C GLY A 544 2.68 -2.81 24.55
N VAL A 545 3.07 -1.79 23.78
CA VAL A 545 3.69 -0.56 24.32
C VAL A 545 3.03 0.71 23.79
N ILE A 546 2.81 1.69 24.68
CA ILE A 546 2.53 3.08 24.29
C ILE A 546 3.71 3.92 24.77
N SER A 547 4.40 4.63 23.89
CA SER A 547 5.60 5.36 24.32
C SER A 547 5.88 6.67 23.60
N THR A 548 6.44 7.62 24.34
CA THR A 548 6.96 8.89 23.80
C THR A 548 8.42 9.02 24.22
N ASN A 549 9.34 8.67 23.33
CA ASN A 549 10.76 8.53 23.66
C ASN A 549 11.59 9.63 23.00
N SER A 550 12.44 10.29 23.79
CA SER A 550 13.49 11.16 23.26
C SER A 550 14.86 10.56 23.57
N THR A 551 15.49 9.94 22.59
CA THR A 551 16.85 9.39 22.72
C THR A 551 17.92 10.45 22.44
N GLY A 552 17.55 11.54 21.75
CA GLY A 552 18.40 12.70 21.49
C GLY A 552 18.35 13.78 22.58
N GLU A 553 18.47 15.05 22.20
CA GLU A 553 18.49 16.20 23.13
C GLU A 553 17.09 16.77 23.41
N GLY A 554 16.05 16.22 22.78
CA GLY A 554 14.65 16.61 22.94
C GLY A 554 14.06 16.31 24.33
N ARG A 555 12.94 16.95 24.64
CA ARG A 555 12.08 16.54 25.77
C ARG A 555 11.27 15.30 25.35
N GLY A 556 11.01 14.39 26.29
CA GLY A 556 10.01 13.33 26.09
C GLY A 556 8.60 13.91 25.87
N GLY A 557 7.81 13.26 25.02
CA GLY A 557 6.43 13.68 24.72
C GLY A 557 5.46 13.38 25.86
N ASP A 558 4.28 14.01 25.87
CA ASP A 558 3.28 13.72 26.91
C ASP A 558 2.32 12.62 26.43
N ILE A 559 1.89 11.74 27.33
CA ILE A 559 0.90 10.68 27.05
C ILE A 559 -0.36 10.97 27.86
N ILE A 560 -1.51 11.03 27.18
CA ILE A 560 -2.82 11.24 27.78
C ILE A 560 -3.70 10.06 27.40
N VAL A 561 -4.20 9.33 28.39
CA VAL A 561 -5.13 8.22 28.21
C VAL A 561 -6.41 8.52 28.97
N THR A 562 -7.50 8.73 28.24
CA THR A 562 -8.86 8.80 28.79
C THR A 562 -9.60 7.55 28.36
N SER A 563 -9.99 6.68 29.30
CA SER A 563 -10.63 5.39 28.98
C SER A 563 -11.66 5.00 30.04
N GLY A 564 -12.65 4.17 29.71
CA GLY A 564 -13.43 3.48 30.75
C GLY A 564 -12.52 2.56 31.59
N ASN A 565 -11.69 1.75 30.93
CA ASN A 565 -10.79 0.81 31.59
C ASN A 565 -9.40 0.82 30.95
N VAL A 566 -8.36 0.67 31.75
CA VAL A 566 -6.98 0.48 31.29
C VAL A 566 -6.45 -0.83 31.89
N SER A 567 -5.97 -1.74 31.04
CA SER A 567 -5.42 -3.03 31.44
C SER A 567 -4.06 -3.25 30.80
N LEU A 568 -3.03 -3.45 31.61
CA LEU A 568 -1.70 -3.85 31.17
C LEU A 568 -1.43 -5.25 31.71
N SER A 569 -1.06 -6.18 30.83
CA SER A 569 -0.82 -7.57 31.21
C SER A 569 0.35 -8.19 30.47
N GLY A 570 1.12 -9.01 31.18
CA GLY A 570 2.30 -9.70 30.63
C GLY A 570 3.58 -8.88 30.68
N SER A 571 4.71 -9.57 30.54
CA SER A 571 6.04 -8.95 30.59
C SER A 571 6.20 -7.94 29.46
N ASP A 572 6.80 -6.80 29.78
CA ASP A 572 7.14 -5.72 28.84
C ASP A 572 5.96 -4.87 28.34
N SER A 573 4.74 -5.12 28.82
CA SER A 573 3.61 -4.23 28.57
C SER A 573 3.81 -2.90 29.31
N ALA A 574 3.88 -1.78 28.58
CA ALA A 574 4.29 -0.50 29.16
C ALA A 574 3.59 0.73 28.59
N ILE A 575 3.39 1.72 29.45
CA ILE A 575 3.11 3.11 29.05
C ILE A 575 4.29 3.97 29.53
N SER A 576 5.08 4.52 28.61
CA SER A 576 6.33 5.17 28.98
C SER A 576 6.57 6.51 28.27
N SER A 577 6.98 7.52 29.03
CA SER A 577 7.45 8.79 28.48
C SER A 577 8.87 9.06 28.94
N THR A 578 9.84 8.83 28.06
CA THR A 578 11.25 8.79 28.45
C THR A 578 12.07 9.88 27.78
N SER A 579 13.12 10.32 28.48
CA SER A 579 14.16 11.20 27.92
C SER A 579 15.55 10.71 28.30
N GLU A 580 16.37 10.37 27.31
CA GLU A 580 17.79 10.08 27.50
C GLU A 580 18.68 11.33 27.43
N GLY A 581 18.12 12.41 26.90
CA GLY A 581 18.76 13.69 26.68
C GLY A 581 18.93 14.54 27.93
N ILE A 582 19.33 15.78 27.69
CA ILE A 582 19.53 16.82 28.72
C ILE A 582 18.25 17.58 29.07
N LYS A 583 17.13 17.33 28.38
CA LYS A 583 15.81 17.88 28.67
C LYS A 583 14.96 16.84 29.41
N ASP A 584 13.97 17.33 30.15
CA ASP A 584 13.15 16.51 31.04
C ASP A 584 12.35 15.41 30.30
N ALA A 585 11.95 14.38 31.04
CA ALA A 585 10.97 13.41 30.55
C ALA A 585 9.57 14.06 30.42
N GLY A 586 8.72 13.46 29.60
CA GLY A 586 7.34 13.92 29.46
C GLY A 586 6.44 13.41 30.58
N SER A 587 5.18 13.82 30.55
CA SER A 587 4.19 13.49 31.57
C SER A 587 3.22 12.43 31.08
N ILE A 588 2.79 11.55 31.98
CA ILE A 588 1.73 10.57 31.73
C ILE A 588 0.51 10.99 32.54
N THR A 589 -0.63 11.13 31.87
CA THR A 589 -1.93 11.37 32.50
C THR A 589 -2.89 10.24 32.12
N ILE A 590 -3.41 9.53 33.11
CA ILE A 590 -4.42 8.48 32.90
C ILE A 590 -5.66 8.84 33.70
N ASN A 591 -6.78 8.95 33.00
CA ASN A 591 -8.10 9.13 33.57
C ASN A 591 -8.99 7.96 33.16
N ALA A 592 -9.35 7.09 34.13
CA ALA A 592 -10.22 5.96 33.86
C ALA A 592 -11.12 5.57 35.03
N ASP A 593 -12.01 4.61 34.83
CA ASP A 593 -12.74 4.00 35.95
C ASP A 593 -11.85 2.98 36.66
N ASN A 594 -11.17 2.12 35.89
CA ASN A 594 -10.33 1.06 36.43
C ASN A 594 -8.94 1.02 35.78
N LEU A 595 -7.93 0.74 36.60
CA LEU A 595 -6.58 0.35 36.17
C LEU A 595 -6.26 -1.04 36.72
N LEU A 596 -5.95 -1.98 35.82
CA LEU A 596 -5.44 -3.30 36.14
C LEU A 596 -4.03 -3.44 35.56
N MET A 597 -3.04 -3.75 36.39
CA MET A 597 -1.68 -4.06 35.94
C MET A 597 -1.26 -5.40 36.52
N ASN A 598 -0.80 -6.32 35.66
CA ASN A 598 -0.26 -7.60 36.09
C ASN A 598 0.98 -8.05 35.30
N GLY A 599 1.78 -8.91 35.92
CA GLY A 599 2.82 -9.67 35.22
C GLY A 599 4.01 -8.83 34.74
N ASN A 600 4.58 -7.99 35.61
CA ASN A 600 5.70 -7.08 35.32
C ASN A 600 5.37 -5.99 34.29
N SER A 601 4.13 -5.48 34.33
CA SER A 601 3.72 -4.32 33.54
C SER A 601 4.20 -3.01 34.18
N ALA A 602 4.42 -1.98 33.37
CA ALA A 602 5.04 -0.73 33.82
C ALA A 602 4.33 0.56 33.32
N ILE A 603 4.30 1.59 34.16
CA ILE A 603 4.00 2.98 33.77
C ILE A 603 5.17 3.86 34.20
N THR A 604 5.89 4.46 33.25
CA THR A 604 7.19 5.09 33.56
C THR A 604 7.39 6.47 32.94
N THR A 605 7.99 7.41 33.69
CA THR A 605 8.42 8.73 33.18
C THR A 605 9.90 9.00 33.47
N ASP A 606 10.75 8.12 32.94
CA ASP A 606 12.17 8.09 33.30
C ASP A 606 13.02 9.09 32.51
N ALA A 607 13.95 9.74 33.23
CA ALA A 607 14.97 10.61 32.63
C ALA A 607 16.39 10.16 32.97
N LYS A 608 17.26 10.08 31.97
CA LYS A 608 18.64 9.62 32.15
C LYS A 608 19.57 10.71 32.66
N ARG A 609 19.42 11.95 32.17
CA ARG A 609 20.34 13.08 32.46
C ARG A 609 19.61 14.37 32.86
N ALA A 610 18.28 14.35 32.94
CA ALA A 610 17.41 15.48 33.26
C ALA A 610 16.41 15.13 34.37
N ASN A 611 15.41 15.98 34.62
CA ASN A 611 14.42 15.71 35.66
C ASN A 611 13.37 14.68 35.19
N GLY A 612 12.82 13.95 36.16
CA GLY A 612 11.79 12.95 35.92
C GLY A 612 10.47 13.63 35.56
N GLY A 613 9.63 12.93 34.78
CA GLY A 613 8.34 13.45 34.35
C GLY A 613 7.29 13.47 35.46
N SER A 614 6.06 13.83 35.12
CA SER A 614 4.94 13.74 36.05
C SER A 614 3.98 12.63 35.66
N ILE A 615 3.58 11.80 36.62
CA ILE A 615 2.55 10.77 36.44
C ILE A 615 1.31 11.20 37.24
N ASN A 616 0.22 11.50 36.52
CA ASN A 616 -1.06 11.89 37.10
C ASN A 616 -2.10 10.81 36.80
N LEU A 617 -2.60 10.16 37.85
CA LEU A 617 -3.52 9.04 37.73
C LEU A 617 -4.83 9.36 38.44
N THR A 618 -5.95 9.26 37.73
CA THR A 618 -7.29 9.44 38.29
C THR A 618 -8.14 8.21 37.99
N PHE A 619 -8.60 7.52 39.05
CA PHE A 619 -9.41 6.31 38.93
C PHE A 619 -10.67 6.34 39.78
N HIS A 620 -11.83 6.24 39.15
CA HIS A 620 -13.13 6.36 39.84
C HIS A 620 -13.60 5.08 40.53
N SER A 621 -13.03 3.91 40.22
CA SER A 621 -13.48 2.64 40.78
C SER A 621 -12.37 1.85 41.47
N LEU A 622 -11.34 1.39 40.74
CA LEU A 622 -10.30 0.53 41.29
C LEU A 622 -8.97 0.70 40.54
N MET A 623 -7.89 0.82 41.30
CA MET A 623 -6.53 0.52 40.86
C MET A 623 -6.10 -0.80 41.51
N HIS A 624 -5.72 -1.80 40.71
CA HIS A 624 -5.16 -3.07 41.17
C HIS A 624 -3.83 -3.36 40.47
N LEU A 625 -2.76 -3.42 41.25
CA LEU A 625 -1.41 -3.70 40.79
C LEU A 625 -0.95 -5.04 41.35
N VAL A 626 -0.54 -5.96 40.47
CA VAL A 626 0.02 -7.28 40.83
C VAL A 626 1.36 -7.44 40.14
N ASP A 627 2.44 -7.59 40.89
CA ASP A 627 3.80 -7.71 40.36
C ASP A 627 4.11 -6.63 39.29
N SER A 628 3.81 -5.36 39.57
CA SER A 628 3.85 -4.28 38.58
C SER A 628 4.51 -3.00 39.12
N GLU A 629 4.93 -2.10 38.23
CA GLU A 629 5.64 -0.89 38.60
C GLU A 629 5.05 0.41 38.03
N ILE A 630 5.05 1.47 38.85
CA ILE A 630 4.77 2.84 38.44
C ILE A 630 5.97 3.68 38.89
N THR A 631 6.73 4.22 37.94
CA THR A 631 8.01 4.86 38.26
C THR A 631 8.19 6.21 37.57
N SER A 632 8.77 7.16 38.27
CA SER A 632 9.13 8.46 37.73
C SER A 632 10.55 8.79 38.14
N SER A 633 11.50 7.98 37.68
CA SER A 633 12.85 7.95 38.23
C SER A 633 13.86 8.70 37.39
N VAL A 634 14.96 9.10 38.03
CA VAL A 634 16.06 9.83 37.38
C VAL A 634 17.40 9.17 37.66
N LYS A 635 18.19 8.98 36.59
CA LYS A 635 19.58 8.48 36.66
C LYS A 635 20.64 9.59 36.57
N GLY A 636 20.21 10.86 36.48
CA GLY A 636 21.06 12.03 36.27
C GLY A 636 21.87 12.48 37.49
N GLY A 637 22.66 13.55 37.29
CA GLY A 637 23.58 14.10 38.29
C GLY A 637 22.91 14.90 39.42
N THR A 638 23.72 15.53 40.28
CA THR A 638 23.29 16.20 41.53
C THR A 638 22.29 17.36 41.36
N SER A 639 22.13 17.90 40.15
CA SER A 639 21.18 18.98 39.85
C SER A 639 19.80 18.48 39.43
N THR A 640 19.59 17.16 39.36
CA THR A 640 18.32 16.59 38.91
C THR A 640 17.37 16.33 40.08
N GLU A 641 16.07 16.26 39.79
CA GLU A 641 15.05 15.90 40.76
C GLU A 641 14.20 14.74 40.21
N GLY A 642 13.90 13.77 41.08
CA GLY A 642 12.92 12.72 40.81
C GLY A 642 11.58 13.33 40.47
N GLY A 643 10.80 12.67 39.61
CA GLY A 643 9.57 13.26 39.13
C GLY A 643 8.41 13.17 40.12
N LYS A 644 7.24 13.64 39.71
CA LYS A 644 6.06 13.75 40.57
C LYS A 644 5.04 12.66 40.23
N ILE A 645 4.58 11.93 41.24
CA ILE A 645 3.50 10.96 41.10
C ILE A 645 2.30 11.45 41.92
N SER A 646 1.17 11.69 41.26
CA SER A 646 -0.07 12.13 41.89
C SER A 646 -1.20 11.17 41.53
N MET A 647 -1.81 10.58 42.55
CA MET A 647 -2.86 9.59 42.37
C MET A 647 -4.12 9.99 43.13
N ASN A 648 -5.24 10.03 42.42
CA ASN A 648 -6.57 10.24 42.99
C ASN A 648 -7.44 9.04 42.66
N LEU A 649 -7.76 8.22 43.65
CA LEU A 649 -8.44 6.94 43.45
C LEU A 649 -9.49 6.68 44.53
N ASN A 650 -10.58 6.00 44.19
CA ASN A 650 -11.51 5.53 45.22
C ASN A 650 -10.91 4.34 46.00
N ARG A 651 -10.40 3.33 45.28
CA ARG A 651 -9.78 2.13 45.87
C ARG A 651 -8.46 1.80 45.18
N GLY A 652 -7.41 1.56 45.97
CA GLY A 652 -6.10 1.10 45.50
C GLY A 652 -5.68 -0.18 46.21
N VAL A 653 -5.30 -1.20 45.44
CA VAL A 653 -4.78 -2.48 45.95
C VAL A 653 -3.43 -2.76 45.28
N LEU A 654 -2.40 -2.97 46.10
CA LEU A 654 -1.05 -3.33 45.66
C LEU A 654 -0.67 -4.70 46.21
N GLU A 655 -0.24 -5.58 45.32
CA GLU A 655 0.29 -6.91 45.60
C GLU A 655 1.67 -7.05 44.94
N SER A 656 2.73 -7.17 45.75
CA SER A 656 4.12 -7.26 45.30
C SER A 656 4.52 -6.17 44.28
N SER A 657 3.96 -4.97 44.41
CA SER A 657 4.04 -3.91 43.40
C SER A 657 4.78 -2.67 43.90
N GLN A 658 5.29 -1.85 42.97
CA GLN A 658 6.18 -0.73 43.28
C GLN A 658 5.65 0.61 42.74
N ILE A 659 5.66 1.64 43.59
CA ILE A 659 5.43 3.05 43.20
C ILE A 659 6.68 3.84 43.60
N ARG A 660 7.45 4.33 42.62
CA ARG A 660 8.79 4.88 42.86
C ARG A 660 9.03 6.21 42.16
N ALA A 661 9.32 7.26 42.92
CA ALA A 661 9.75 8.56 42.42
C ALA A 661 11.21 8.83 42.83
N THR A 662 12.13 7.95 42.40
CA THR A 662 13.49 7.89 42.96
C THR A 662 14.54 8.62 42.11
N ALA A 663 15.64 9.04 42.75
CA ALA A 663 16.80 9.62 42.08
C ALA A 663 18.10 8.93 42.51
N ILE A 664 19.13 8.93 41.66
CA ILE A 664 20.45 8.40 42.04
C ILE A 664 21.27 9.48 42.76
N GLU A 665 21.60 10.59 42.08
CA GLU A 665 22.45 11.65 42.66
C GLU A 665 21.67 12.93 43.03
N GLY A 666 20.52 13.13 42.40
CA GLY A 666 19.63 14.27 42.58
C GLY A 666 18.71 14.17 43.80
N LYS A 667 17.79 15.12 43.99
CA LYS A 667 16.74 14.97 45.04
C LYS A 667 15.73 13.91 44.61
N GLY A 668 15.21 13.15 45.57
CA GLY A 668 14.06 12.29 45.37
C GLY A 668 12.80 13.08 45.00
N GLY A 669 11.83 12.42 44.38
CA GLY A 669 10.62 13.04 43.85
C GLY A 669 9.51 13.26 44.90
N ASN A 670 8.29 13.46 44.43
CA ASN A 670 7.12 13.63 45.31
C ASN A 670 6.01 12.67 44.93
N ILE A 671 5.51 11.91 45.91
CA ILE A 671 4.40 10.97 45.77
C ILE A 671 3.23 11.45 46.63
N ASP A 672 2.10 11.77 46.00
CA ASP A 672 0.86 12.21 46.65
C ASP A 672 -0.28 11.25 46.27
N ILE A 673 -0.76 10.47 47.24
CA ILE A 673 -1.83 9.48 47.05
C ILE A 673 -3.04 9.91 47.87
N ARG A 674 -4.17 10.17 47.19
CA ARG A 674 -5.47 10.39 47.81
C ARG A 674 -6.39 9.22 47.51
N ALA A 675 -6.84 8.52 48.55
CA ALA A 675 -7.74 7.40 48.39
C ALA A 675 -8.80 7.28 49.49
N GLU A 676 -9.97 6.71 49.16
CA GLU A 676 -10.92 6.28 50.20
C GLU A 676 -10.44 4.98 50.87
N VAL A 677 -9.86 4.07 50.09
CA VAL A 677 -9.25 2.83 50.56
C VAL A 677 -7.93 2.60 49.83
N PHE A 678 -6.86 2.39 50.59
CA PHE A 678 -5.54 2.03 50.05
C PHE A 678 -4.99 0.83 50.82
N LEU A 679 -4.83 -0.29 50.13
CA LEU A 679 -4.33 -1.56 50.67
C LEU A 679 -3.04 -1.93 49.93
N ALA A 680 -1.96 -2.11 50.67
CA ALA A 680 -0.69 -2.59 50.13
C ALA A 680 -0.23 -3.79 50.96
N ASP A 681 0.20 -4.86 50.29
CA ASP A 681 0.80 -6.02 50.94
C ASP A 681 2.22 -5.69 51.46
N PRO A 682 2.80 -6.53 52.34
CA PRO A 682 4.14 -6.28 52.88
C PRO A 682 5.27 -6.26 51.86
N ASN A 683 5.09 -6.85 50.67
CA ASN A 683 6.11 -6.86 49.61
C ASN A 683 6.00 -5.65 48.68
N SER A 684 4.94 -4.85 48.78
CA SER A 684 4.76 -3.64 47.99
C SER A 684 5.55 -2.46 48.55
N VAL A 685 6.07 -1.61 47.65
CA VAL A 685 6.95 -0.50 48.01
C VAL A 685 6.43 0.82 47.45
N VAL A 686 6.32 1.84 48.30
CA VAL A 686 6.10 3.23 47.90
C VAL A 686 7.31 4.04 48.38
N SER A 687 8.11 4.59 47.45
CA SER A 687 9.36 5.28 47.80
C SER A 687 9.68 6.47 46.90
N ALA A 688 10.05 7.59 47.53
CA ALA A 688 10.61 8.77 46.86
C ALA A 688 12.10 8.96 47.22
N SER A 689 12.82 7.90 47.58
CA SER A 689 14.21 8.00 48.08
C SER A 689 15.23 8.44 47.03
N SER A 690 16.36 8.99 47.49
CA SER A 690 17.55 9.25 46.68
C SER A 690 18.79 8.52 47.22
N GLU A 691 19.61 7.92 46.36
CA GLU A 691 20.78 7.13 46.79
C GLU A 691 21.92 8.00 47.34
N LYS A 692 22.28 9.08 46.64
CA LYS A 692 23.35 10.02 47.03
C LYS A 692 22.83 11.43 47.32
N GLY A 693 21.57 11.70 47.02
CA GLY A 693 20.94 13.00 47.22
C GLY A 693 20.06 13.05 48.47
N ILE A 694 19.10 13.97 48.46
CA ILE A 694 18.12 14.15 49.54
C ILE A 694 16.87 13.35 49.18
N ASP A 695 16.33 12.60 50.13
CA ASP A 695 15.06 11.88 49.95
C ASP A 695 13.90 12.84 49.66
N GLY A 696 13.00 12.38 48.81
CA GLY A 696 11.75 13.05 48.46
C GLY A 696 10.64 12.87 49.47
N GLU A 697 9.44 13.35 49.14
CA GLU A 697 8.26 13.30 50.01
C GLU A 697 7.26 12.23 49.55
N VAL A 698 6.67 11.52 50.52
CA VAL A 698 5.56 10.58 50.29
C VAL A 698 4.42 10.94 51.24
N ASP A 699 3.29 11.42 50.68
CA ASP A 699 2.07 11.74 51.41
C ASP A 699 0.94 10.80 50.95
N ILE A 700 0.43 9.98 51.88
CA ILE A 700 -0.69 9.05 51.62
C ILE A 700 -1.86 9.44 52.52
N ARG A 701 -2.92 9.95 51.90
CA ARG A 701 -4.15 10.35 52.58
C ARG A 701 -5.24 9.34 52.28
N ALA A 702 -5.38 8.37 53.20
CA ALA A 702 -6.48 7.41 53.20
C ALA A 702 -7.06 7.27 54.63
N PRO A 703 -8.40 7.22 54.79
CA PRO A 703 -9.03 6.89 56.06
C PRO A 703 -8.50 5.57 56.61
N ILE A 704 -8.23 5.53 57.93
CA ILE A 704 -7.87 4.29 58.63
C ILE A 704 -9.11 3.39 58.65
N THR A 705 -9.27 2.57 57.61
CA THR A 705 -10.32 1.56 57.56
C THR A 705 -9.83 0.37 58.36
N ASN A 706 -10.32 0.23 59.60
CA ASN A 706 -9.95 -0.88 60.48
C ASN A 706 -10.49 -2.22 59.91
N ILE A 707 -9.70 -2.87 59.06
CA ILE A 707 -9.99 -4.19 58.49
C ILE A 707 -9.91 -5.30 59.55
N SER A 708 -9.24 -5.05 60.67
CA SER A 708 -9.06 -6.00 61.78
C SER A 708 -10.38 -6.46 62.43
N GLY A 709 -11.46 -5.69 62.27
CA GLY A 709 -12.78 -6.03 62.80
C GLY A 709 -13.68 -6.88 61.88
N ASN A 710 -13.33 -6.99 60.58
CA ASN A 710 -14.14 -7.67 59.55
C ASN A 710 -13.37 -8.76 58.78
N ILE A 711 -12.06 -8.92 58.99
CA ILE A 711 -11.36 -10.14 58.60
C ILE A 711 -11.86 -11.24 59.52
N VAL A 712 -12.94 -11.91 59.12
CA VAL A 712 -13.25 -13.24 59.63
C VAL A 712 -12.10 -14.10 59.14
N PRO A 713 -11.17 -14.57 60.01
CA PRO A 713 -10.22 -15.58 59.57
C PRO A 713 -11.06 -16.72 59.01
N LEU A 714 -10.81 -17.10 57.76
CA LEU A 714 -11.39 -18.33 57.22
C LEU A 714 -11.11 -19.39 58.28
N LYS A 715 -12.17 -19.99 58.87
CA LYS A 715 -12.03 -20.89 60.02
C LYS A 715 -10.88 -21.84 59.72
N SER A 716 -9.78 -21.72 60.47
CA SER A 716 -8.63 -22.64 60.42
C SER A 716 -8.96 -24.02 61.00
N ASN A 717 -10.26 -24.33 61.08
CA ASN A 717 -10.72 -25.69 61.08
C ASN A 717 -10.49 -26.18 59.65
N PHE A 718 -9.31 -26.78 59.39
CA PHE A 718 -9.36 -27.97 58.57
C PHE A 718 -10.52 -28.79 59.12
N SER A 719 -11.51 -29.10 58.30
CA SER A 719 -12.39 -30.22 58.61
C SER A 719 -11.47 -31.37 58.93
N SER A 720 -11.33 -31.66 60.23
CA SER A 720 -10.48 -32.72 60.71
C SER A 720 -10.82 -33.94 59.88
N ALA A 721 -9.83 -34.64 59.31
CA ALA A 721 -10.07 -35.90 58.61
C ALA A 721 -10.86 -36.88 59.49
N THR A 722 -10.86 -36.69 60.81
CA THR A 722 -11.68 -37.41 61.80
C THR A 722 -13.19 -37.11 61.71
N SER A 723 -13.62 -36.01 61.10
CA SER A 723 -15.04 -35.62 60.93
C SER A 723 -15.62 -36.02 59.56
N LEU A 724 -14.75 -36.31 58.59
CA LEU A 724 -15.10 -36.89 57.27
C LEU A 724 -14.95 -38.42 57.24
N LEU A 725 -14.37 -39.00 58.29
CA LEU A 725 -14.39 -40.44 58.55
C LEU A 725 -15.64 -40.77 59.38
N LEU A 726 -16.68 -41.26 58.71
CA LEU A 726 -17.72 -42.05 59.35
C LEU A 726 -17.05 -43.10 60.26
N GLN A 727 -17.43 -43.11 61.54
CA GLN A 727 -16.97 -44.07 62.54
C GLN A 727 -17.08 -45.51 62.01
N PRO A 728 -16.04 -46.32 62.21
CA PRO A 728 -16.25 -47.42 63.15
C PRO A 728 -14.97 -47.70 63.96
N CYS A 729 -14.79 -47.07 65.13
CA CYS A 729 -13.82 -47.57 66.12
C CYS A 729 -14.12 -47.20 67.58
N ALA A 730 -15.33 -46.76 67.94
CA ALA A 730 -15.73 -46.67 69.35
C ALA A 730 -16.06 -48.05 69.99
N VAL A 731 -15.95 -49.16 69.24
CA VAL A 731 -16.27 -50.53 69.72
C VAL A 731 -15.08 -51.50 69.63
N LYS A 732 -13.84 -51.03 69.42
CA LYS A 732 -12.63 -51.90 69.46
C LYS A 732 -11.54 -51.44 70.44
N MET A 733 -11.86 -50.56 71.38
CA MET A 733 -11.03 -50.31 72.57
C MET A 733 -11.44 -51.17 73.80
N SER A 734 -12.03 -52.35 73.57
CA SER A 734 -12.16 -53.39 74.59
C SER A 734 -11.64 -54.71 74.04
N GLY A 735 -10.34 -54.95 74.19
CA GLY A 735 -9.69 -56.21 73.79
C GLY A 735 -8.44 -55.97 72.96
N GLY A 736 -7.29 -55.91 73.64
CA GLY A 736 -6.01 -55.57 73.05
C GLY A 736 -5.56 -56.49 71.92
N LYS A 737 -4.87 -55.88 70.96
CA LYS A 737 -3.60 -56.31 70.34
C LYS A 737 -3.14 -55.18 69.41
N ARG A 738 -1.91 -54.71 69.64
CA ARG A 738 -1.26 -53.64 68.87
C ARG A 738 -0.75 -54.22 67.55
N SER A 739 -0.88 -53.47 66.45
CA SER A 739 -0.12 -53.75 65.23
C SER A 739 1.12 -52.85 65.20
N SER A 740 2.27 -53.51 65.17
CA SER A 740 3.62 -52.97 65.09
C SER A 740 4.00 -52.60 63.67
N LEU A 741 4.85 -51.57 63.50
CA LEU A 741 5.69 -51.42 62.32
C LEU A 741 6.69 -52.57 62.31
N VAL A 742 6.57 -53.48 61.34
CA VAL A 742 7.57 -54.52 61.08
C VAL A 742 8.47 -54.03 59.97
N ILE A 743 9.75 -53.79 60.30
CA ILE A 743 10.80 -53.65 59.30
C ILE A 743 11.02 -55.06 58.74
N VAL A 744 10.52 -55.31 57.53
CA VAL A 744 10.79 -56.54 56.79
C VAL A 744 12.15 -56.36 56.10
N SER A 745 13.14 -57.11 56.55
CA SER A 745 14.40 -57.29 55.81
C SER A 745 14.08 -57.90 54.45
N ARG A 746 14.52 -57.28 53.36
CA ARG A 746 14.51 -57.88 52.02
C ARG A 746 15.76 -58.74 51.84
N ASP A 747 15.60 -59.98 51.40
CA ASP A 747 16.69 -60.92 51.05
C ASP A 747 17.36 -60.59 49.69
N GLY A 748 17.71 -59.32 49.48
CA GLY A 748 18.50 -58.90 48.33
C GLY A 748 18.28 -57.46 47.91
N LEU A 749 19.40 -56.75 47.72
CA LEU A 749 19.44 -55.46 47.02
C LEU A 749 19.91 -55.71 45.58
N PRO A 750 19.25 -55.12 44.56
CA PRO A 750 19.77 -55.16 43.20
C PRO A 750 21.11 -54.41 43.17
N MET A 751 22.12 -54.94 42.47
CA MET A 751 23.47 -54.35 42.56
C MET A 751 23.57 -52.94 41.98
N GLN A 752 22.59 -52.49 41.17
CA GLN A 752 22.45 -51.11 40.71
C GLN A 752 20.96 -50.71 40.58
N PRO A 753 20.63 -49.41 40.63
CA PRO A 753 19.24 -48.95 40.57
C PRO A 753 18.60 -49.24 39.20
N GLY A 754 17.49 -49.99 39.20
CA GLY A 754 16.67 -50.24 38.00
C GLY A 754 16.59 -51.70 37.53
N ASP A 755 17.36 -52.60 38.14
CA ASP A 755 17.41 -54.01 37.72
C ASP A 755 16.34 -54.90 38.37
N LEU A 756 16.02 -56.03 37.72
CA LEU A 756 14.99 -56.97 38.19
C LEU A 756 15.44 -57.80 39.40
N LEU A 757 14.54 -58.00 40.36
CA LEU A 757 14.81 -58.73 41.61
C LEU A 757 14.72 -60.26 41.41
N PRO A 758 15.61 -61.07 42.02
CA PRO A 758 15.51 -62.53 41.98
C PRO A 758 14.30 -63.03 42.79
N SER A 759 13.57 -64.03 42.27
CA SER A 759 12.39 -64.59 42.97
C SER A 759 12.78 -65.60 44.06
N PRO A 760 12.05 -65.66 45.19
CA PRO A 760 12.34 -66.60 46.27
C PRO A 760 11.98 -68.06 45.89
N LEU A 761 12.73 -69.00 46.47
CA LEU A 761 12.65 -70.45 46.23
C LEU A 761 11.29 -71.04 46.68
N TYR A 762 10.74 -71.91 45.82
CA TYR A 762 9.45 -72.57 45.95
C TYR A 762 9.59 -73.86 46.76
N ASP A 763 8.76 -74.04 47.81
CA ASP A 763 8.72 -75.27 48.61
C ASP A 763 7.45 -76.07 48.24
N GLU A 764 7.64 -77.33 47.85
CA GLU A 764 6.65 -78.20 47.19
C GLU A 764 5.66 -78.80 48.20
N ALA A 765 4.40 -78.36 48.19
CA ALA A 765 3.28 -79.19 48.64
C ALA A 765 1.93 -78.75 48.03
N MET A 766 1.35 -79.67 47.26
CA MET A 766 -0.05 -79.77 46.83
C MET A 766 -0.51 -78.95 45.61
N ALA A 767 -0.19 -79.56 44.47
CA ALA A 767 -0.88 -79.45 43.19
C ALA A 767 -2.29 -80.06 43.19
N ALA A 768 -3.00 -79.74 42.10
CA ALA A 768 -4.18 -80.37 41.52
C ALA A 768 -5.55 -80.01 42.14
N VAL A 769 -6.40 -79.38 41.33
CA VAL A 769 -7.54 -80.04 40.64
C VAL A 769 -8.21 -79.00 39.72
N ASP A 770 -8.24 -79.37 38.43
CA ASP A 770 -9.16 -79.00 37.34
C ASP A 770 -9.34 -77.52 36.95
N ALA A 771 -8.93 -77.06 35.76
CA ALA A 771 -9.21 -77.51 34.40
C ALA A 771 -10.69 -77.42 34.00
N GLU A 772 -10.90 -76.75 32.85
CA GLU A 772 -11.94 -76.98 31.84
C GLU A 772 -13.04 -75.91 31.61
N MET A 773 -13.20 -75.62 30.31
CA MET A 773 -14.28 -74.93 29.57
C MET A 773 -14.39 -73.40 29.59
N ALA A 774 -14.70 -72.69 28.51
CA ALA A 774 -14.57 -72.81 27.04
C ALA A 774 -15.38 -71.64 26.43
N SER A 775 -14.82 -70.98 25.40
CA SER A 775 -15.51 -70.20 24.34
C SER A 775 -16.25 -68.90 24.76
N MET A 776 -16.49 -67.86 23.95
CA MET A 776 -16.56 -67.72 22.49
C MET A 776 -16.67 -66.21 22.11
N ASN A 777 -16.53 -65.92 20.81
CA ASN A 777 -16.78 -64.68 20.04
C ASN A 777 -15.61 -63.68 19.92
N VAL A 778 -14.79 -63.73 18.86
CA VAL A 778 -14.99 -63.51 17.39
C VAL A 778 -14.81 -62.03 17.01
N GLY A 779 -13.80 -61.77 16.18
CA GLY A 779 -13.31 -60.47 15.69
C GLY A 779 -14.21 -59.80 14.62
N PRO A 780 -13.69 -59.14 13.55
CA PRO A 780 -12.37 -59.26 12.92
C PRO A 780 -11.55 -57.93 12.89
N THR A 781 -10.20 -57.94 12.87
CA THR A 781 -9.25 -58.12 11.73
C THR A 781 -9.31 -56.92 10.75
N LEU A 782 -8.24 -56.23 10.35
CA LEU A 782 -6.93 -56.63 9.81
C LEU A 782 -5.88 -55.50 10.08
N VAL A 783 -4.63 -55.75 10.52
CA VAL A 783 -3.52 -56.55 9.91
C VAL A 783 -2.98 -55.82 8.67
N TYR A 784 -1.70 -55.63 8.38
CA TYR A 784 -0.35 -55.94 8.87
C TYR A 784 0.55 -54.94 8.10
N GLY A 785 1.81 -54.64 8.38
CA GLY A 785 2.90 -55.41 8.99
C GLY A 785 4.18 -54.81 8.37
N ALA A 786 5.15 -54.38 9.18
CA ALA A 786 6.20 -55.24 9.73
C ALA A 786 7.34 -55.43 8.69
N ASN A 787 8.54 -54.94 9.01
CA ASN A 787 9.67 -55.77 9.46
C ASN A 787 10.57 -56.19 8.26
N THR A 788 11.90 -56.30 8.29
CA THR A 788 12.88 -56.37 9.38
C THR A 788 14.29 -56.65 8.79
N ILE A 789 15.30 -55.93 9.31
CA ILE A 789 16.67 -56.34 9.71
C ILE A 789 17.69 -56.96 8.69
N GLN A 790 18.91 -56.38 8.68
CA GLN A 790 20.25 -56.97 9.02
C GLN A 790 21.34 -56.28 8.18
N LYS A 791 22.28 -55.46 8.69
CA LYS A 791 23.42 -55.65 9.64
C LYS A 791 24.73 -56.14 8.98
N LYS A 792 25.84 -55.50 9.39
CA LYS A 792 27.30 -55.78 9.23
C LYS A 792 27.95 -55.22 7.93
N GLY A 793 29.14 -54.60 7.95
CA GLY A 793 30.10 -54.33 9.01
C GLY A 793 31.44 -53.76 8.48
N LEU A 794 32.08 -52.93 9.31
CA LEU A 794 33.51 -52.92 9.68
C LEU A 794 34.62 -52.45 8.70
N LEU A 795 35.24 -51.31 9.12
CA LEU A 795 36.69 -51.05 9.32
C LEU A 795 37.59 -50.53 8.15
N PRO A 796 38.74 -49.85 8.47
CA PRO A 796 39.15 -48.54 7.92
C PRO A 796 40.63 -48.47 7.42
N LEU A 797 41.20 -47.24 7.34
CA LEU A 797 42.59 -46.80 7.02
C LEU A 797 42.96 -46.84 5.50
N GLU A 798 43.71 -45.90 4.88
CA GLU A 798 44.80 -45.01 5.34
C GLU A 798 45.19 -43.91 4.30
N LEU A 799 45.65 -42.73 4.79
CA LEU A 799 46.79 -41.82 4.42
C LEU A 799 47.14 -41.49 2.92
N LEU A 800 47.46 -40.25 2.49
CA LEU A 800 48.49 -39.23 2.86
C LEU A 800 48.00 -37.82 2.40
N GLY A 801 48.14 -36.67 3.10
CA GLY A 801 49.32 -35.89 3.53
C GLY A 801 49.56 -34.70 2.54
N ASP A 802 49.85 -33.43 2.87
CA ASP A 802 50.27 -32.77 4.12
C ASP A 802 50.26 -31.20 4.01
N GLU A 803 50.10 -30.54 5.18
CA GLU A 803 50.71 -29.30 5.73
C GLU A 803 50.60 -27.91 5.04
N SER A 804 50.48 -26.73 5.70
CA SER A 804 50.68 -26.23 7.09
C SER A 804 50.02 -24.83 7.20
N GLY A 805 49.32 -24.41 8.29
CA GLY A 805 49.82 -23.77 9.53
C GLY A 805 49.67 -22.22 9.47
N CYS A 806 49.37 -21.40 10.48
CA CYS A 806 48.95 -21.50 11.88
C CYS A 806 48.51 -20.08 12.37
N ALA A 807 47.61 -20.02 13.36
CA ALA A 807 47.22 -18.98 14.33
C ALA A 807 47.81 -17.54 14.31
N THR A 808 46.98 -16.52 14.63
CA THR A 808 46.92 -15.85 15.96
C THR A 808 45.80 -14.80 16.08
N CYS A 809 45.11 -14.83 17.23
CA CYS A 809 44.36 -13.73 17.89
C CYS A 809 45.37 -12.74 18.57
N PRO A 810 45.00 -11.54 19.07
CA PRO A 810 43.71 -11.15 19.66
C PRO A 810 42.95 -10.01 18.97
#